data_AF-A0A3M6ZBZ0-F1
#
_entry.id   AF-A0A3M6ZBZ0-F1
#
_cell.length_a   1.000
_cell.length_b   1.000
_cell.length_c   1.000
_cell.angle_alpha   90.00
_cell.angle_beta   90.00
_cell.angle_gamma   90.00
#
_symmetry.space_group_name_H-M   'P 1'
#
loop_
_entity.id
_entity.type
_entity.pdbx_description
1 polymer ?
#
loop_
_entity_poly.entity_id
_entity_poly.type
_entity_poly.pdbx_seq_one_letter_code
_entity_poly.pdbx_strand_id
1 'polypeptide(L)'
;MAALGEDLLGVVNKLQDLVFNTIGNDSLDLPQIVVVGSQSSGKSSVLENIVGRDFLPRGSGIVTRRPLILQLINVPSTASEPEGHDAHVPHTPASVAGHDEFAEFNHIPGRRFYDFSEVRREIENETNRIAGNNKGINRQPINLKVYSPSVLSLTLVDLPGLTKVPIGDQPTDIEKQTRTLISEYIAKPNSIILAVSPANVDIVNSEALKLARYVDPAGKRTIGVLTKLDLMDHGTNALDILSGRVYPLKLGFIGAVNRSQQDIQINKPMAESLAAERDFFRMHPAYRNIAQRCGTQFLAKTLNRTLMGHIRERLPDIKARLNTLMGQTQQELASYGTDTFIGKEHRGSLILQLMTRFATSFISSIDGTSSEISTKELCGGARIYYIFNSVFGNSLETVDPTHNLSVLDIRTAIRNSTGPRPSLFVPELAFDLLVKPQIKLLEAPSQRCVELVYEELIKICHTCGSNELSRYPRLQGKLIEVVSDLLRERLGPSSSYVESLISIQRAYINTNHPNFLGAAAAMSSVMQDKHEREKKAAAADEKRKREQKRRKELNGVNGTETPEDEDEEHQQNTLPVRQAQKPKESRSMSPAIGRDGHRLGHAPSVSNGATGGGSGRDSFLNYFFGKESGTTGNALPGQSPTSTLPGGQRHVSQNIEPSIAASFRRGDTRPAPPVSIQEPEEETAVGAEEGTPGLDDPSGPALTEREALETELIRRLISNYFNIVRETIADQVPKAVMHLLVNHSKDVVQNRLVSELYRENLFEELLYEDDAVRQEREKCEKLLNTYREAAKIIGEVLVIVVSYLRSDMFPALLVLAFVATAFTQRQDQQPLISKHDLISSLKKAEIIPTVLDSFHPKLALDISWKHATAHVGNTVDPDKLQDSPKTTLSSLNHGQGTSETKPLLKPEEMQLTIALTDPDAPSRENPEWAQVCHWIATSVPKHRSAEAGFDTALVTKHPHWEDIMPYKPPGPPPKTGKHRYVFVVLAPMNGTKEALHLVKPADRQHWGYEKADLGLREWADEMGLEVLGANFMYAQNAEQ
;
A
#
# COMPACT_ATOMS: atom_id res chain seq x y z
N MET A 1 17.41 -11.49 46.62
CA MET A 1 16.27 -10.57 46.83
C MET A 1 16.69 -9.10 46.93
N ALA A 2 17.29 -8.61 48.03
CA ALA A 2 17.51 -7.16 48.22
C ALA A 2 18.40 -6.52 47.14
N ALA A 3 19.64 -6.99 46.95
CA ALA A 3 20.58 -6.47 45.96
C ALA A 3 20.00 -6.40 44.53
N LEU A 4 19.27 -7.43 44.10
CA LEU A 4 18.57 -7.48 42.81
C LEU A 4 17.59 -6.32 42.58
N GLY A 5 17.06 -5.72 43.65
CA GLY A 5 16.21 -4.52 43.55
C GLY A 5 17.03 -3.26 43.25
N GLU A 6 18.18 -3.12 43.90
CA GLU A 6 19.04 -1.93 43.75
C GLU A 6 19.67 -1.88 42.36
N ASP A 7 20.15 -3.01 41.84
CA ASP A 7 20.61 -3.14 40.44
C ASP A 7 19.51 -2.78 39.43
N LEU A 8 18.30 -3.30 39.65
CA LEU A 8 17.16 -3.15 38.73
C LEU A 8 16.71 -1.68 38.63
N LEU A 9 16.63 -0.96 39.76
CA LEU A 9 16.29 0.46 39.72
C LEU A 9 17.47 1.35 39.32
N GLY A 10 18.72 0.96 39.63
CA GLY A 10 19.90 1.62 39.07
C GLY A 10 19.85 1.66 37.53
N VAL A 11 19.33 0.59 36.91
CA VAL A 11 19.08 0.56 35.46
C VAL A 11 17.81 1.33 35.05
N VAL A 12 16.69 1.24 35.78
CA VAL A 12 15.52 2.09 35.46
C VAL A 12 15.85 3.58 35.52
N ASN A 13 16.69 4.01 36.46
CA ASN A 13 17.16 5.39 36.56
C ASN A 13 18.07 5.78 35.39
N LYS A 14 19.00 4.91 34.96
CA LYS A 14 19.78 5.12 33.73
C LYS A 14 18.89 5.24 32.48
N LEU A 15 17.85 4.40 32.37
CA LEU A 15 16.89 4.47 31.26
C LEU A 15 16.02 5.74 31.32
N GLN A 16 15.59 6.16 32.51
CA GLN A 16 14.89 7.43 32.72
C GLN A 16 15.78 8.60 32.28
N ASP A 17 17.02 8.68 32.77
CA ASP A 17 17.94 9.76 32.41
C ASP A 17 18.28 9.79 30.92
N LEU A 18 18.57 8.64 30.30
CA LEU A 18 18.91 8.56 28.87
C LEU A 18 17.73 8.98 27.98
N VAL A 19 16.52 8.52 28.29
CA VAL A 19 15.31 8.79 27.49
C VAL A 19 14.81 10.23 27.71
N PHE A 20 14.74 10.69 28.97
CA PHE A 20 14.23 12.03 29.26
C PHE A 20 15.14 13.14 28.76
N ASN A 21 16.47 12.96 28.81
CA ASN A 21 17.41 13.99 28.32
C ASN A 21 17.53 14.04 26.78
N THR A 22 17.18 12.96 26.07
CA THR A 22 17.49 12.82 24.63
C THR A 22 16.26 12.68 23.72
N ILE A 23 15.16 12.11 24.21
CA ILE A 23 13.96 11.77 23.42
C ILE A 23 12.69 12.47 23.94
N GLY A 24 12.67 12.86 25.22
CA GLY A 24 11.51 13.47 25.88
C GLY A 24 10.49 12.44 26.41
N ASN A 25 9.48 12.94 27.12
CA ASN A 25 8.66 12.16 28.07
C ASN A 25 7.78 11.04 27.47
N ASP A 26 7.47 11.06 26.18
CA ASP A 26 6.33 10.27 25.64
C ASP A 26 6.73 9.04 24.80
N SER A 27 8.02 8.83 24.52
CA SER A 27 8.48 7.72 23.69
C SER A 27 8.41 6.35 24.39
N LEU A 28 8.64 6.29 25.71
CA LEU A 28 8.74 5.06 26.50
C LEU A 28 8.09 5.21 27.89
N ASP A 29 7.01 4.47 28.14
CA ASP A 29 6.26 4.50 29.41
C ASP A 29 6.96 3.68 30.50
N LEU A 30 7.93 4.29 31.19
CA LEU A 30 8.70 3.67 32.26
C LEU A 30 7.87 3.52 33.57
N PRO A 31 8.06 2.45 34.38
CA PRO A 31 7.25 2.22 35.57
C PRO A 31 7.47 3.27 36.67
N GLN A 32 6.38 3.75 37.26
CA GLN A 32 6.40 4.85 38.25
C GLN A 32 5.25 4.73 39.28
N ILE A 33 5.46 5.22 40.50
CA ILE A 33 4.43 5.30 41.54
C ILE A 33 3.78 6.70 41.49
N VAL A 34 2.49 6.78 41.20
CA VAL A 34 1.74 8.05 41.08
C VAL A 34 0.85 8.25 42.29
N VAL A 35 1.06 9.34 43.02
CA VAL A 35 0.33 9.64 44.28
C VAL A 35 -0.92 10.46 43.98
N VAL A 36 -2.08 9.93 44.37
CA VAL A 36 -3.40 10.54 44.13
C VAL A 36 -4.15 10.68 45.45
N GLY A 37 -4.78 11.83 45.67
CA GLY A 37 -5.42 12.18 46.94
C GLY A 37 -6.06 13.56 46.86
N SER A 38 -7.15 13.77 47.58
CA SER A 38 -7.76 15.10 47.75
C SER A 38 -6.78 16.10 48.38
N GLN A 39 -7.11 17.39 48.29
CA GLN A 39 -6.46 18.41 49.12
C GLN A 39 -6.52 17.99 50.59
N SER A 40 -5.43 18.17 51.34
CA SER A 40 -5.33 17.83 52.77
C SER A 40 -5.57 16.34 53.14
N SER A 41 -5.49 15.41 52.18
CA SER A 41 -5.50 13.95 52.48
C SER A 41 -4.20 13.41 53.08
N GLY A 42 -3.14 14.22 53.13
CA GLY A 42 -1.85 13.85 53.70
C GLY A 42 -0.81 13.31 52.71
N LYS A 43 -1.02 13.44 51.38
CA LYS A 43 -0.04 13.03 50.34
C LYS A 43 1.39 13.47 50.66
N SER A 44 1.60 14.77 50.84
CA SER A 44 2.92 15.37 51.08
C SER A 44 3.54 14.82 52.38
N SER A 45 2.75 14.65 53.44
CA SER A 45 3.21 14.02 54.68
C SER A 45 3.62 12.56 54.50
N VAL A 46 2.89 11.78 53.69
CA VAL A 46 3.29 10.39 53.38
C VAL A 46 4.63 10.37 52.62
N LEU A 47 4.85 11.30 51.71
CA LEU A 47 6.14 11.44 51.00
C LEU A 47 7.28 11.88 51.91
N GLU A 48 7.07 12.91 52.74
CA GLU A 48 8.05 13.38 53.74
C GLU A 48 8.39 12.27 54.75
N ASN A 49 7.41 11.48 55.20
CA ASN A 49 7.64 10.33 56.06
C ASN A 49 8.49 9.24 55.38
N ILE A 50 8.28 8.98 54.08
CA ILE A 50 9.06 7.97 53.31
C ILE A 50 10.52 8.42 53.11
N VAL A 51 10.75 9.72 52.91
CA VAL A 51 12.11 10.30 52.77
C VAL A 51 12.79 10.55 54.13
N GLY A 52 12.01 10.69 55.22
CA GLY A 52 12.53 11.03 56.54
C GLY A 52 12.88 12.52 56.73
N ARG A 53 12.61 13.37 55.73
CA ARG A 53 13.02 14.80 55.70
C ARG A 53 11.84 15.72 55.37
N ASP A 54 11.90 16.94 55.90
CA ASP A 54 10.92 18.03 55.69
C ASP A 54 11.30 18.88 54.46
N PHE A 55 10.95 18.43 53.25
CA PHE A 55 11.36 19.09 52.00
C PHE A 55 10.21 19.57 51.11
N LEU A 56 8.96 19.18 51.36
CA LEU A 56 7.84 19.62 50.52
C LEU A 56 7.28 20.97 50.99
N PRO A 57 6.78 21.82 50.07
CA PRO A 57 6.11 23.07 50.42
C PRO A 57 4.93 22.87 51.39
N ARG A 58 4.60 23.88 52.19
CA ARG A 58 3.47 23.84 53.15
C ARG A 58 2.68 25.14 53.09
N GLY A 59 1.36 25.06 52.92
CA GLY A 59 0.49 26.24 52.87
C GLY A 59 -1.00 25.91 52.74
N SER A 60 -1.84 26.95 52.75
CA SER A 60 -3.28 26.84 52.47
C SER A 60 -3.56 26.95 50.97
N GLY A 61 -4.51 26.15 50.46
CA GLY A 61 -4.82 26.05 49.03
C GLY A 61 -4.14 24.85 48.34
N ILE A 62 -3.99 24.92 47.00
CA ILE A 62 -3.26 23.91 46.23
C ILE A 62 -1.76 24.21 46.35
N VAL A 63 -1.07 23.35 47.09
CA VAL A 63 0.36 23.46 47.39
C VAL A 63 1.19 22.97 46.19
N THR A 64 1.12 21.67 45.87
CA THR A 64 1.68 21.08 44.65
C THR A 64 0.90 21.59 43.42
N ARG A 65 1.51 22.47 42.61
CA ARG A 65 0.91 23.06 41.38
C ARG A 65 1.53 22.59 40.06
N ARG A 66 2.63 21.83 40.13
CA ARG A 66 3.27 21.10 39.03
C ARG A 66 3.49 19.65 39.50
N PRO A 67 3.46 18.64 38.61
CA PRO A 67 3.91 17.29 38.97
C PRO A 67 5.34 17.33 39.50
N LEU A 68 5.60 16.69 40.64
CA LEU A 68 6.96 16.55 41.19
C LEU A 68 7.39 15.10 41.02
N ILE A 69 8.35 14.86 40.12
CA ILE A 69 8.99 13.56 39.91
C ILE A 69 10.17 13.48 40.88
N LEU A 70 10.00 12.67 41.92
CA LEU A 70 10.92 12.44 43.02
C LEU A 70 11.62 11.09 42.84
N GLN A 71 12.92 11.12 42.55
CA GLN A 71 13.78 9.95 42.46
C GLN A 71 14.59 9.83 43.76
N LEU A 72 14.22 8.87 44.61
CA LEU A 72 15.00 8.48 45.78
C LEU A 72 16.07 7.48 45.34
N ILE A 73 17.30 7.70 45.79
CA ILE A 73 18.48 6.92 45.44
C ILE A 73 19.19 6.54 46.74
N ASN A 74 19.15 5.25 47.09
CA ASN A 74 19.99 4.70 48.16
C ASN A 74 21.46 4.87 47.78
N VAL A 75 22.28 5.38 48.71
CA VAL A 75 23.73 5.48 48.55
C VAL A 75 24.37 4.78 49.74
N PRO A 76 25.18 3.72 49.55
CA PRO A 76 25.76 2.98 50.66
C PRO A 76 26.70 3.87 51.49
N SER A 77 26.54 3.85 52.82
CA SER A 77 27.41 4.60 53.73
C SER A 77 28.87 4.19 53.57
N THR A 78 29.74 5.18 53.38
CA THR A 78 31.19 5.01 53.20
C THR A 78 31.97 4.84 54.52
N ALA A 79 31.27 4.90 55.66
CA ALA A 79 31.84 4.67 56.97
C ALA A 79 31.94 3.17 57.28
N SER A 80 33.12 2.72 57.71
CA SER A 80 33.36 1.34 58.14
C SER A 80 32.68 1.06 59.49
N GLU A 81 31.59 0.28 59.49
CA GLU A 81 31.01 -0.23 60.74
C GLU A 81 31.88 -1.34 61.36
N PRO A 82 32.03 -1.40 62.70
CA PRO A 82 32.63 -2.54 63.39
C PRO A 82 31.74 -3.80 63.29
N GLU A 83 32.37 -4.97 63.19
CA GLU A 83 31.65 -6.26 63.18
C GLU A 83 30.86 -6.48 64.48
N GLY A 84 29.56 -6.81 64.38
CA GLY A 84 28.84 -7.35 65.55
C GLY A 84 27.31 -7.24 65.65
N HIS A 85 26.59 -6.56 64.74
CA HIS A 85 25.12 -6.44 64.81
C HIS A 85 24.39 -6.78 63.51
N ASP A 86 23.17 -7.31 63.66
CA ASP A 86 22.38 -7.88 62.56
C ASP A 86 21.93 -6.85 61.51
N ALA A 87 22.22 -7.17 60.25
CA ALA A 87 21.57 -6.71 59.03
C ALA A 87 21.00 -5.27 59.02
N HIS A 88 21.84 -4.31 58.58
CA HIS A 88 21.51 -2.91 58.30
C HIS A 88 20.02 -2.65 57.97
N VAL A 89 19.28 -2.08 58.94
CA VAL A 89 17.87 -1.68 58.78
C VAL A 89 17.79 -0.15 58.70
N PRO A 90 17.40 0.42 57.54
CA PRO A 90 17.14 1.85 57.43
C PRO A 90 16.05 2.34 58.41
N HIS A 91 16.15 3.62 58.78
CA HIS A 91 15.26 4.31 59.74
C HIS A 91 15.40 3.87 61.22
N THR A 92 16.60 3.49 61.68
CA THR A 92 16.91 3.37 63.12
C THR A 92 17.54 4.66 63.66
N PRO A 93 17.41 5.01 64.95
CA PRO A 93 18.00 6.24 65.51
C PRO A 93 19.53 6.34 65.34
N ALA A 94 20.25 5.21 65.29
CA ALA A 94 21.68 5.17 65.06
C ALA A 94 22.07 5.55 63.61
N SER A 95 21.29 5.12 62.62
CA SER A 95 21.56 5.34 61.18
C SER A 95 21.37 6.78 60.67
N VAL A 96 20.99 7.73 61.55
CA VAL A 96 20.75 9.15 61.19
C VAL A 96 21.94 10.05 61.54
N ALA A 97 22.94 9.52 62.27
CA ALA A 97 24.02 10.30 62.86
C ALA A 97 25.24 10.52 61.94
N GLY A 98 25.06 11.28 60.85
CA GLY A 98 26.17 11.91 60.10
C GLY A 98 26.61 11.18 58.82
N HIS A 99 25.79 11.27 57.77
CA HIS A 99 26.12 10.79 56.41
C HIS A 99 25.77 11.85 55.35
N ASP A 100 26.41 11.75 54.18
CA ASP A 100 26.33 12.71 53.05
C ASP A 100 24.98 12.66 52.29
N GLU A 101 23.88 13.01 52.97
CA GLU A 101 22.58 13.20 52.31
C GLU A 101 22.55 14.51 51.52
N PHE A 102 22.14 14.46 50.24
CA PHE A 102 21.98 15.65 49.40
C PHE A 102 20.89 15.45 48.34
N ALA A 103 20.43 16.55 47.74
CA ALA A 103 19.50 16.56 46.63
C ALA A 103 20.05 17.34 45.42
N GLU A 104 19.53 17.05 44.22
CA GLU A 104 19.88 17.71 42.95
C GLU A 104 18.64 17.88 42.07
N PHE A 105 18.56 19.01 41.35
CA PHE A 105 17.45 19.34 40.44
C PHE A 105 17.91 19.30 38.98
N ASN A 106 17.09 18.73 38.11
CA ASN A 106 17.44 18.62 36.67
C ASN A 106 17.49 19.98 35.95
N HIS A 107 16.90 21.04 36.51
CA HIS A 107 17.00 22.41 35.98
C HIS A 107 18.20 23.21 36.51
N ILE A 108 18.96 22.66 37.48
CA ILE A 108 20.23 23.23 37.99
C ILE A 108 21.27 22.10 38.12
N PRO A 109 21.67 21.46 37.00
CA PRO A 109 22.57 20.31 37.02
C PRO A 109 23.92 20.63 37.69
N GLY A 110 24.42 19.69 38.48
CA GLY A 110 25.66 19.82 39.25
C GLY A 110 25.53 20.58 40.58
N ARG A 111 24.41 21.26 40.87
CA ARG A 111 24.20 21.91 42.18
C ARG A 111 23.60 20.91 43.18
N ARG A 112 24.41 20.53 44.18
CA ARG A 112 23.98 19.74 45.34
C ARG A 112 23.39 20.64 46.43
N PHE A 113 22.27 20.22 46.99
CA PHE A 113 21.56 20.86 48.10
C PHE A 113 21.62 19.96 49.33
N TYR A 114 22.28 20.42 50.40
CA TYR A 114 22.45 19.66 51.64
C TYR A 114 21.40 20.02 52.71
N ASP A 115 20.83 21.23 52.65
CA ASP A 115 19.68 21.63 53.47
C ASP A 115 18.37 21.46 52.68
N PHE A 116 17.51 20.57 53.17
CA PHE A 116 16.18 20.31 52.60
C PHE A 116 15.22 21.50 52.72
N SER A 117 15.53 22.50 53.55
CA SER A 117 14.82 23.79 53.59
C SER A 117 15.10 24.61 52.33
N GLU A 118 16.31 24.54 51.76
CA GLU A 118 16.60 25.10 50.44
C GLU A 118 15.87 24.34 49.33
N VAL A 119 15.80 23.00 49.43
CA VAL A 119 15.05 22.15 48.48
C VAL A 119 13.57 22.55 48.44
N ARG A 120 12.93 22.75 49.60
CA ARG A 120 11.56 23.30 49.68
C ARG A 120 11.44 24.63 48.94
N ARG A 121 12.31 25.59 49.28
CA ARG A 121 12.31 26.94 48.72
C ARG A 121 12.51 26.93 47.21
N GLU A 122 13.33 26.01 46.70
CA GLU A 122 13.57 25.84 45.27
C GLU A 122 12.36 25.23 44.53
N ILE A 123 11.65 24.26 45.13
CA ILE A 123 10.37 23.76 44.58
C ILE A 123 9.35 24.91 44.48
N GLU A 124 9.28 25.79 45.48
CA GLU A 124 8.41 26.97 45.48
C GLU A 124 8.83 27.98 44.39
N ASN A 125 10.11 28.31 44.30
CA ASN A 125 10.68 29.19 43.26
C ASN A 125 10.38 28.69 41.84
N GLU A 126 10.75 27.45 41.54
CA GLU A 126 10.59 26.83 40.22
C GLU A 126 9.10 26.63 39.87
N THR A 127 8.24 26.40 40.87
CA THR A 127 6.78 26.41 40.68
C THR A 127 6.30 27.82 40.30
N ASN A 128 6.70 28.86 41.02
CA ASN A 128 6.30 30.24 40.74
C ASN A 128 6.83 30.75 39.38
N ARG A 129 8.04 30.34 38.98
CA ARG A 129 8.66 30.73 37.70
C ARG A 129 7.86 30.28 36.46
N ILE A 130 7.18 29.12 36.54
CA ILE A 130 6.52 28.48 35.39
C ILE A 130 4.98 28.46 35.51
N ALA A 131 4.41 28.42 36.72
CA ALA A 131 2.97 28.48 36.95
C ALA A 131 2.47 29.89 37.36
N GLY A 132 3.39 30.83 37.60
CA GLY A 132 3.09 32.17 38.09
C GLY A 132 2.50 32.20 39.50
N ASN A 133 2.04 33.38 39.91
CA ASN A 133 1.45 33.59 41.24
C ASN A 133 -0.06 33.29 41.28
N ASN A 134 -0.73 33.19 40.12
CA ASN A 134 -2.19 33.05 39.97
C ASN A 134 -2.74 31.65 40.32
N LYS A 135 -2.07 30.90 41.20
CA LYS A 135 -2.49 29.60 41.77
C LYS A 135 -2.88 28.48 40.78
N GLY A 136 -2.69 28.69 39.48
CA GLY A 136 -2.96 27.71 38.42
C GLY A 136 -2.01 26.52 38.44
N ILE A 137 -2.38 25.48 37.69
CA ILE A 137 -1.62 24.24 37.54
C ILE A 137 -0.90 24.24 36.17
N ASN A 138 0.34 23.76 36.13
CA ASN A 138 1.09 23.56 34.89
C ASN A 138 1.49 22.08 34.75
N ARG A 139 1.44 21.54 33.52
CA ARG A 139 1.78 20.14 33.20
C ARG A 139 3.28 19.84 33.28
N GLN A 140 4.14 20.83 33.09
CA GLN A 140 5.59 20.61 33.06
C GLN A 140 6.08 20.13 34.44
N PRO A 141 6.68 18.93 34.56
CA PRO A 141 7.12 18.40 35.84
C PRO A 141 8.31 19.19 36.42
N ILE A 142 8.58 18.97 37.70
CA ILE A 142 9.85 19.28 38.36
C ILE A 142 10.54 17.93 38.66
N ASN A 143 11.81 17.79 38.28
CA ASN A 143 12.57 16.56 38.49
C ASN A 143 13.59 16.77 39.62
N LEU A 144 13.47 15.99 40.69
CA LEU A 144 14.25 16.08 41.92
C LEU A 144 14.85 14.72 42.28
N LYS A 145 16.18 14.64 42.33
CA LYS A 145 16.93 13.48 42.83
C LYS A 145 17.31 13.70 44.29
N VAL A 146 17.11 12.69 45.14
CA VAL A 146 17.51 12.71 46.56
C VAL A 146 18.38 11.49 46.83
N TYR A 147 19.60 11.76 47.29
CA TYR A 147 20.64 10.79 47.59
C TYR A 147 20.75 10.64 49.11
N SER A 148 20.58 9.42 49.62
CA SER A 148 20.59 9.15 51.07
C SER A 148 20.81 7.66 51.37
N PRO A 149 21.55 7.29 52.43
CA PRO A 149 21.65 5.90 52.90
C PRO A 149 20.41 5.43 53.68
N SER A 150 19.50 6.35 54.04
CA SER A 150 18.37 6.08 54.92
C SER A 150 17.05 5.86 54.18
N VAL A 151 17.04 5.95 52.84
CA VAL A 151 15.86 5.75 51.98
C VAL A 151 15.98 4.49 51.12
N LEU A 152 14.84 3.85 50.83
CA LEU A 152 14.79 2.86 49.75
C LEU A 152 14.73 3.57 48.40
N SER A 153 15.54 3.12 47.44
CA SER A 153 15.52 3.66 46.07
C SER A 153 14.13 3.48 45.44
N LEU A 154 13.50 4.57 45.01
CA LEU A 154 12.10 4.63 44.57
C LEU A 154 11.86 5.84 43.66
N THR A 155 11.07 5.68 42.59
CA THR A 155 10.59 6.80 41.77
C THR A 155 9.10 7.06 42.03
N LEU A 156 8.78 8.22 42.59
CA LEU A 156 7.43 8.66 42.95
C LEU A 156 7.05 9.94 42.22
N VAL A 157 5.76 10.12 41.93
CA VAL A 157 5.21 11.35 41.33
C VAL A 157 4.14 11.92 42.26
N ASP A 158 4.41 13.07 42.89
CA ASP A 158 3.36 13.84 43.57
C ASP A 158 2.57 14.65 42.55
N LEU A 159 1.25 14.65 42.71
CA LEU A 159 0.32 15.36 41.82
C LEU A 159 -0.53 16.37 42.61
N PRO A 160 -0.97 17.47 41.97
CA PRO A 160 -1.88 18.43 42.59
C PRO A 160 -3.10 17.76 43.25
N GLY A 161 -3.44 18.21 44.46
CA GLY A 161 -4.55 17.63 45.22
C GLY A 161 -5.90 18.02 44.67
N LEU A 162 -6.81 17.04 44.52
CA LEU A 162 -8.17 17.28 44.03
C LEU A 162 -8.92 18.27 44.94
N THR A 163 -9.45 19.32 44.32
CA THR A 163 -10.30 20.37 44.92
C THR A 163 -11.66 20.38 44.21
N LYS A 164 -12.77 20.44 44.97
CA LYS A 164 -14.15 20.46 44.44
C LYS A 164 -14.73 21.86 44.23
N VAL A 165 -14.05 22.89 44.73
CA VAL A 165 -14.45 24.31 44.63
C VAL A 165 -13.16 25.12 44.47
N PRO A 166 -13.07 26.08 43.54
CA PRO A 166 -11.93 27.00 43.43
C PRO A 166 -11.86 27.93 44.65
N ILE A 167 -10.66 28.17 45.18
CA ILE A 167 -10.43 29.00 46.37
C ILE A 167 -9.48 30.15 46.05
N GLY A 168 -9.97 31.38 46.17
CA GLY A 168 -9.22 32.59 45.80
C GLY A 168 -9.02 32.67 44.29
N ASP A 169 -7.81 33.04 43.86
CA ASP A 169 -7.43 33.36 42.49
C ASP A 169 -7.34 32.14 41.53
N GLN A 170 -7.94 31.00 41.93
CA GLN A 170 -7.94 29.77 41.13
C GLN A 170 -8.97 29.85 39.99
N PRO A 171 -8.65 29.31 38.80
CA PRO A 171 -9.58 29.31 37.68
C PRO A 171 -10.81 28.44 37.98
N THR A 172 -11.96 28.78 37.41
CA THR A 172 -13.24 28.12 37.70
C THR A 172 -13.30 26.65 37.28
N ASP A 173 -12.42 26.22 36.38
CA ASP A 173 -12.28 24.84 35.90
C ASP A 173 -11.13 24.07 36.58
N ILE A 174 -10.55 24.58 37.68
CA ILE A 174 -9.40 23.97 38.37
C ILE A 174 -9.61 22.49 38.74
N GLU A 175 -10.82 22.07 39.10
CA GLU A 175 -11.15 20.65 39.33
C GLU A 175 -10.96 19.81 38.05
N LYS A 176 -11.45 20.31 36.91
CA LYS A 176 -11.32 19.65 35.61
C LYS A 176 -9.86 19.57 35.18
N GLN A 177 -9.11 20.67 35.30
CA GLN A 177 -7.67 20.68 35.01
C GLN A 177 -6.90 19.67 35.87
N THR A 178 -7.15 19.68 37.19
CA THR A 178 -6.52 18.75 38.15
C THR A 178 -6.86 17.30 37.82
N ARG A 179 -8.14 17.01 37.55
CA ARG A 179 -8.60 15.66 37.21
C ARG A 179 -8.01 15.17 35.88
N THR A 180 -7.97 16.02 34.86
CA THR A 180 -7.35 15.70 33.56
C THR A 180 -5.85 15.41 33.71
N LEU A 181 -5.10 16.25 34.43
CA LEU A 181 -3.68 16.01 34.72
C LEU A 181 -3.45 14.70 35.48
N ILE A 182 -4.28 14.39 36.48
CA ILE A 182 -4.18 13.11 37.19
C ILE A 182 -4.45 11.94 36.23
N SER A 183 -5.50 12.03 35.41
CA SER A 183 -5.82 11.01 34.40
C SER A 183 -4.70 10.79 33.38
N GLU A 184 -4.00 11.84 32.93
CA GLU A 184 -2.84 11.74 32.03
C GLU A 184 -1.74 10.81 32.61
N TYR A 185 -1.49 10.87 33.92
CA TYR A 185 -0.51 10.01 34.61
C TYR A 185 -1.05 8.61 34.98
N ILE A 186 -2.27 8.51 35.53
CA ILE A 186 -2.80 7.22 36.02
C ILE A 186 -3.38 6.33 34.92
N ALA A 187 -3.72 6.86 33.74
CA ALA A 187 -4.17 6.04 32.61
C ALA A 187 -3.04 5.14 32.04
N LYS A 188 -1.77 5.55 32.17
CA LYS A 188 -0.61 4.76 31.70
C LYS A 188 -0.59 3.38 32.39
N PRO A 189 -0.60 2.24 31.66
CA PRO A 189 -0.77 0.91 32.26
C PRO A 189 0.45 0.40 33.05
N ASN A 190 1.55 1.17 33.03
CA ASN A 190 2.79 0.91 33.78
C ASN A 190 2.88 1.78 35.07
N SER A 191 1.85 2.57 35.39
CA SER A 191 1.82 3.35 36.64
C SER A 191 1.15 2.56 37.78
N ILE A 192 1.79 2.58 38.95
CA ILE A 192 1.23 2.10 40.22
C ILE A 192 0.51 3.28 40.87
N ILE A 193 -0.76 3.13 41.23
CA ILE A 193 -1.58 4.21 41.79
C ILE A 193 -1.55 4.13 43.31
N LEU A 194 -1.03 5.16 43.98
CA LEU A 194 -1.05 5.29 45.43
C LEU A 194 -2.19 6.20 45.87
N ALA A 195 -3.33 5.60 46.24
CA ALA A 195 -4.56 6.31 46.57
C ALA A 195 -4.62 6.68 48.06
N VAL A 196 -4.19 7.91 48.38
CA VAL A 196 -4.08 8.45 49.74
C VAL A 196 -5.39 9.09 50.18
N SER A 197 -6.09 8.44 51.11
CA SER A 197 -7.39 8.84 51.66
C SER A 197 -7.31 9.04 53.18
N PRO A 198 -8.01 10.03 53.78
CA PRO A 198 -8.09 10.16 55.23
C PRO A 198 -9.10 9.17 55.82
N ALA A 199 -8.79 8.59 56.98
CA ALA A 199 -9.62 7.58 57.65
C ALA A 199 -10.82 8.17 58.41
N ASN A 200 -10.79 9.48 58.72
CA ASN A 200 -11.90 10.20 59.36
C ASN A 200 -12.97 10.69 58.37
N VAL A 201 -13.01 10.11 57.17
CA VAL A 201 -14.01 10.35 56.12
C VAL A 201 -14.37 9.00 55.51
N ASP A 202 -15.64 8.80 55.15
CA ASP A 202 -16.08 7.58 54.47
C ASP A 202 -15.27 7.32 53.18
N ILE A 203 -14.70 6.11 53.11
CA ILE A 203 -13.82 5.67 52.04
C ILE A 203 -14.52 5.56 50.68
N VAL A 204 -15.83 5.32 50.66
CA VAL A 204 -16.63 5.30 49.41
C VAL A 204 -16.70 6.68 48.77
N ASN A 205 -16.57 7.74 49.58
CA ASN A 205 -16.50 9.12 49.13
C ASN A 205 -15.08 9.57 48.69
N SER A 206 -14.06 8.71 48.75
CA SER A 206 -12.71 9.04 48.30
C SER A 206 -12.62 9.20 46.77
N GLU A 207 -12.47 10.44 46.31
CA GLU A 207 -12.25 10.76 44.90
C GLU A 207 -10.99 10.09 44.32
N ALA A 208 -9.95 9.86 45.14
CA ALA A 208 -8.75 9.15 44.71
C ALA A 208 -9.04 7.69 44.34
N LEU A 209 -9.88 7.00 45.13
CA LEU A 209 -10.28 5.63 44.83
C LEU A 209 -11.28 5.55 43.67
N LYS A 210 -12.14 6.57 43.48
CA LYS A 210 -13.02 6.69 42.31
C LYS A 210 -12.20 6.87 41.01
N LEU A 211 -11.20 7.77 41.01
CA LEU A 211 -10.29 7.94 39.86
C LEU A 211 -9.43 6.70 39.59
N ALA A 212 -8.93 6.04 40.65
CA ALA A 212 -8.18 4.80 40.50
C ALA A 212 -9.05 3.68 39.89
N ARG A 213 -10.28 3.46 40.40
CA ARG A 213 -11.23 2.50 39.84
C ARG A 213 -11.65 2.87 38.40
N TYR A 214 -11.60 4.16 38.06
CA TYR A 214 -11.58 4.74 36.71
C TYR A 214 -10.73 3.94 35.71
N VAL A 215 -9.44 3.76 36.06
CA VAL A 215 -8.36 3.29 35.17
C VAL A 215 -7.78 1.93 35.58
N ASP A 216 -8.23 1.40 36.71
CA ASP A 216 -7.93 0.07 37.25
C ASP A 216 -9.19 -0.51 37.92
N PRO A 217 -10.23 -0.90 37.15
CA PRO A 217 -11.47 -1.44 37.71
C PRO A 217 -11.24 -2.67 38.60
N ALA A 218 -10.23 -3.49 38.27
CA ALA A 218 -9.88 -4.69 39.01
C ALA A 218 -9.04 -4.43 40.28
N GLY A 219 -8.55 -3.20 40.50
CA GLY A 219 -7.68 -2.85 41.63
C GLY A 219 -6.35 -3.61 41.63
N LYS A 220 -5.80 -3.94 40.45
CA LYS A 220 -4.57 -4.73 40.26
C LYS A 220 -3.29 -3.94 40.56
N ARG A 221 -3.26 -2.65 40.23
CA ARG A 221 -2.09 -1.75 40.32
C ARG A 221 -2.32 -0.57 41.28
N THR A 222 -3.38 -0.64 42.07
CA THR A 222 -3.79 0.39 43.04
C THR A 222 -3.50 -0.07 44.47
N ILE A 223 -2.75 0.74 45.23
CA ILE A 223 -2.49 0.60 46.67
C ILE A 223 -3.33 1.65 47.40
N GLY A 224 -4.11 1.24 48.40
CA GLY A 224 -4.81 2.16 49.29
C GLY A 224 -3.95 2.59 50.47
N VAL A 225 -3.90 3.88 50.78
CA VAL A 225 -3.29 4.40 52.01
C VAL A 225 -4.33 5.14 52.83
N LEU A 226 -4.50 4.75 54.09
CA LEU A 226 -5.34 5.45 55.06
C LEU A 226 -4.47 6.29 55.99
N THR A 227 -4.60 7.62 55.92
CA THR A 227 -3.98 8.58 56.84
C THR A 227 -4.96 8.97 57.95
N LYS A 228 -4.51 9.69 58.99
CA LYS A 228 -5.38 10.27 60.04
C LYS A 228 -6.19 9.24 60.84
N LEU A 229 -5.64 8.03 61.03
CA LEU A 229 -6.25 6.95 61.84
C LEU A 229 -6.33 7.29 63.34
N ASP A 230 -5.53 8.27 63.76
CA ASP A 230 -5.49 8.95 65.06
C ASP A 230 -6.63 9.97 65.25
N LEU A 231 -7.25 10.46 64.17
CA LEU A 231 -8.33 11.47 64.19
C LEU A 231 -9.71 10.88 63.88
N MET A 232 -9.92 9.59 64.16
CA MET A 232 -11.21 8.93 64.01
C MET A 232 -12.10 9.12 65.25
N ASP A 233 -13.42 9.17 65.05
CA ASP A 233 -14.38 9.33 66.16
C ASP A 233 -14.31 8.17 67.15
N HIS A 234 -14.33 8.48 68.45
CA HIS A 234 -14.20 7.48 69.51
C HIS A 234 -15.29 6.39 69.40
N GLY A 235 -14.85 5.12 69.34
CA GLY A 235 -15.71 3.95 69.12
C GLY A 235 -15.72 3.45 67.68
N THR A 236 -15.30 4.26 66.70
CA THR A 236 -15.10 3.84 65.31
C THR A 236 -13.68 3.31 65.08
N ASN A 237 -13.48 2.53 64.01
CA ASN A 237 -12.15 2.10 63.55
C ASN A 237 -12.20 1.67 62.08
N ALA A 238 -11.04 1.63 61.41
CA ALA A 238 -10.91 1.30 59.98
C ALA A 238 -10.52 -0.16 59.69
N LEU A 239 -10.67 -1.10 60.64
CA LEU A 239 -10.15 -2.47 60.51
C LEU A 239 -10.73 -3.23 59.30
N ASP A 240 -12.01 -3.05 59.00
CA ASP A 240 -12.66 -3.68 57.83
C ASP A 240 -12.24 -3.05 56.49
N ILE A 241 -11.71 -1.82 56.50
CA ILE A 241 -11.10 -1.19 55.33
C ILE A 241 -9.65 -1.68 55.16
N LEU A 242 -8.87 -1.68 56.24
CA LEU A 242 -7.48 -2.16 56.27
C LEU A 242 -7.35 -3.67 55.95
N SER A 243 -8.38 -4.46 56.26
CA SER A 243 -8.48 -5.87 55.86
C SER A 243 -9.11 -6.10 54.47
N GLY A 244 -9.47 -5.04 53.75
CA GLY A 244 -9.99 -5.10 52.38
C GLY A 244 -11.43 -5.60 52.23
N ARG A 245 -12.19 -5.68 53.33
CA ARG A 245 -13.59 -6.16 53.34
C ARG A 245 -14.56 -5.13 52.78
N VAL A 246 -14.37 -3.85 53.13
CA VAL A 246 -15.25 -2.74 52.67
C VAL A 246 -14.95 -2.36 51.21
N TYR A 247 -13.67 -2.28 50.84
CA TYR A 247 -13.24 -1.90 49.49
C TYR A 247 -12.06 -2.79 49.06
N PRO A 248 -12.28 -3.79 48.18
CA PRO A 248 -11.21 -4.71 47.80
C PRO A 248 -10.24 -4.11 46.78
N LEU A 249 -8.94 -4.16 47.10
CA LEU A 249 -7.80 -3.89 46.22
C LEU A 249 -6.84 -5.09 46.25
N LYS A 250 -6.22 -5.46 45.12
CA LYS A 250 -5.32 -6.62 45.04
C LYS A 250 -4.00 -6.39 45.78
N LEU A 251 -3.55 -5.14 45.88
CA LEU A 251 -2.36 -4.75 46.63
C LEU A 251 -2.68 -4.33 48.08
N GLY A 252 -3.95 -4.38 48.48
CA GLY A 252 -4.43 -4.11 49.84
C GLY A 252 -4.49 -2.62 50.22
N PHE A 253 -4.70 -2.41 51.53
CA PHE A 253 -4.68 -1.11 52.20
C PHE A 253 -3.61 -1.09 53.29
N ILE A 254 -2.96 0.06 53.47
CA ILE A 254 -1.94 0.28 54.51
C ILE A 254 -2.35 1.51 55.32
N GLY A 255 -2.37 1.38 56.64
CA GLY A 255 -2.61 2.51 57.54
C GLY A 255 -1.31 3.26 57.85
N ALA A 256 -1.37 4.59 57.89
CA ALA A 256 -0.26 5.47 58.27
C ALA A 256 -0.74 6.56 59.25
N VAL A 257 0.13 6.94 60.19
CA VAL A 257 -0.10 8.04 61.14
C VAL A 257 1.01 9.08 60.95
N ASN A 258 0.60 10.31 60.70
CA ASN A 258 1.49 11.41 60.32
C ASN A 258 1.56 12.44 61.46
N ARG A 259 2.58 13.30 61.45
CA ARG A 259 2.62 14.49 62.31
C ARG A 259 1.36 15.34 62.12
N SER A 260 0.72 15.73 63.23
CA SER A 260 -0.39 16.69 63.22
C SER A 260 0.12 18.10 62.87
N GLN A 261 -0.80 19.03 62.61
CA GLN A 261 -0.43 20.43 62.37
C GLN A 261 0.30 21.06 63.57
N GLN A 262 0.01 20.60 64.80
CA GLN A 262 0.70 21.02 66.02
C GLN A 262 2.12 20.42 66.11
N ASP A 263 2.28 19.12 65.81
CA ASP A 263 3.60 18.46 65.74
C ASP A 263 4.51 19.16 64.70
N ILE A 264 3.95 19.62 63.58
CA ILE A 264 4.68 20.39 62.55
C ILE A 264 5.07 21.78 63.09
N GLN A 265 4.16 22.49 63.76
CA GLN A 265 4.43 23.83 64.33
C GLN A 265 5.52 23.82 65.42
N ILE A 266 5.63 22.74 66.21
CA ILE A 266 6.70 22.57 67.20
C ILE A 266 7.98 21.95 66.62
N ASN A 267 8.05 21.75 65.29
CA ASN A 267 9.17 21.12 64.57
C ASN A 267 9.55 19.72 65.10
N LYS A 268 8.55 18.90 65.43
CA LYS A 268 8.76 17.55 65.96
C LYS A 268 9.63 16.69 65.02
N PRO A 269 10.72 16.08 65.52
CA PRO A 269 11.61 15.26 64.70
C PRO A 269 10.89 14.09 64.00
N MET A 270 11.25 13.84 62.74
CA MET A 270 10.61 12.78 61.94
C MET A 270 10.83 11.38 62.55
N ALA A 271 12.00 11.11 63.15
CA ALA A 271 12.28 9.86 63.86
C ALA A 271 11.34 9.64 65.07
N GLU A 272 11.00 10.71 65.80
CA GLU A 272 10.06 10.63 66.93
C GLU A 272 8.63 10.35 66.44
N SER A 273 8.22 10.94 65.30
CA SER A 273 6.93 10.64 64.68
C SER A 273 6.84 9.20 64.18
N LEU A 274 7.91 8.62 63.64
CA LEU A 274 7.94 7.21 63.22
C LEU A 274 7.88 6.24 64.42
N ALA A 275 8.49 6.61 65.55
CA ALA A 275 8.35 5.88 66.81
C ALA A 275 6.89 5.95 67.32
N ALA A 276 6.29 7.14 67.34
CA ALA A 276 4.91 7.35 67.75
C ALA A 276 3.90 6.61 66.85
N GLU A 277 4.10 6.58 65.53
CA GLU A 277 3.30 5.79 64.59
C GLU A 277 3.34 4.29 64.92
N ARG A 278 4.56 3.73 65.06
CA ARG A 278 4.78 2.33 65.40
C ARG A 278 4.10 1.96 66.73
N ASP A 279 4.20 2.85 67.71
CA ASP A 279 3.74 2.59 69.07
C ASP A 279 2.22 2.81 69.21
N PHE A 280 1.62 3.73 68.44
CA PHE A 280 0.18 3.79 68.20
C PHE A 280 -0.36 2.46 67.67
N PHE A 281 0.18 1.94 66.56
CA PHE A 281 -0.31 0.69 65.97
C PHE A 281 -0.15 -0.52 66.89
N ARG A 282 0.90 -0.54 67.74
CA ARG A 282 1.12 -1.61 68.74
C ARG A 282 0.16 -1.55 69.92
N MET A 283 -0.20 -0.35 70.39
CA MET A 283 -1.06 -0.17 71.58
C MET A 283 -2.54 -0.04 71.25
N HIS A 284 -2.91 0.39 70.05
CA HIS A 284 -4.32 0.62 69.67
C HIS A 284 -5.14 -0.69 69.66
N PRO A 285 -6.22 -0.82 70.46
CA PRO A 285 -6.94 -2.08 70.63
C PRO A 285 -7.42 -2.75 69.34
N ALA A 286 -7.91 -1.96 68.37
CA ALA A 286 -8.40 -2.49 67.09
C ALA A 286 -7.28 -2.83 66.08
N TYR A 287 -6.07 -2.26 66.23
CA TYR A 287 -5.02 -2.36 65.20
C TYR A 287 -3.81 -3.22 65.62
N ARG A 288 -3.64 -3.52 66.91
CA ARG A 288 -2.53 -4.35 67.44
C ARG A 288 -2.30 -5.65 66.66
N ASN A 289 -3.37 -6.33 66.24
CA ASN A 289 -3.31 -7.59 65.48
C ASN A 289 -2.87 -7.43 64.01
N ILE A 290 -2.85 -6.20 63.48
CA ILE A 290 -2.41 -5.87 62.12
C ILE A 290 -1.23 -4.89 62.08
N ALA A 291 -0.66 -4.54 63.24
CA ALA A 291 0.40 -3.53 63.37
C ALA A 291 1.62 -3.78 62.46
N GLN A 292 1.99 -5.05 62.26
CA GLN A 292 3.09 -5.46 61.37
C GLN A 292 2.80 -5.28 59.86
N ARG A 293 1.58 -4.85 59.50
CA ARG A 293 1.13 -4.52 58.14
C ARG A 293 0.70 -3.05 58.00
N CYS A 294 1.06 -2.23 58.98
CA CYS A 294 0.76 -0.80 59.03
C CYS A 294 2.05 0.00 59.26
N GLY A 295 1.95 1.32 59.12
CA GLY A 295 3.05 2.27 59.31
C GLY A 295 3.88 2.53 58.05
N THR A 296 4.52 3.70 58.04
CA THR A 296 5.35 4.20 56.93
C THR A 296 6.44 3.20 56.51
N GLN A 297 7.09 2.53 57.47
CA GLN A 297 8.14 1.55 57.17
C GLN A 297 7.60 0.32 56.40
N PHE A 298 6.37 -0.12 56.68
CA PHE A 298 5.73 -1.20 55.93
C PHE A 298 5.25 -0.71 54.55
N LEU A 299 4.78 0.54 54.46
CA LEU A 299 4.43 1.20 53.20
C LEU A 299 5.63 1.28 52.26
N ALA A 300 6.77 1.87 52.68
CA ALA A 300 7.96 2.01 51.86
C ALA A 300 8.49 0.66 51.34
N LYS A 301 8.58 -0.36 52.21
CA LYS A 301 8.99 -1.72 51.84
C LYS A 301 8.01 -2.38 50.86
N THR A 302 6.71 -2.11 51.00
CA THR A 302 5.68 -2.63 50.07
C THR A 302 5.70 -1.91 48.73
N LEU A 303 5.87 -0.58 48.72
CA LEU A 303 6.03 0.23 47.51
C LEU A 303 7.23 -0.25 46.69
N ASN A 304 8.39 -0.44 47.32
CA ASN A 304 9.59 -0.97 46.67
C ASN A 304 9.32 -2.37 46.07
N ARG A 305 8.84 -3.32 46.87
CA ARG A 305 8.54 -4.68 46.39
C ARG A 305 7.56 -4.70 45.21
N THR A 306 6.51 -3.89 45.25
CA THR A 306 5.53 -3.79 44.15
C THR A 306 6.15 -3.14 42.91
N LEU A 307 6.94 -2.07 43.07
CA LEU A 307 7.64 -1.41 41.97
C LEU A 307 8.61 -2.36 41.28
N MET A 308 9.45 -3.09 42.02
CA MET A 308 10.38 -4.07 41.45
C MET A 308 9.66 -5.25 40.76
N GLY A 309 8.52 -5.68 41.30
CA GLY A 309 7.66 -6.66 40.64
C GLY A 309 7.13 -6.15 39.31
N HIS A 310 6.56 -4.94 39.30
CA HIS A 310 5.97 -4.33 38.11
C HIS A 310 7.01 -3.97 37.04
N ILE A 311 8.21 -3.52 37.44
CA ILE A 311 9.34 -3.35 36.52
C ILE A 311 9.69 -4.69 35.86
N ARG A 312 9.83 -5.78 36.62
CA ARG A 312 10.13 -7.11 36.07
C ARG A 312 9.06 -7.59 35.09
N GLU A 313 7.79 -7.36 35.40
CA GLU A 313 6.66 -7.70 34.52
C GLU A 313 6.64 -6.88 33.22
N ARG A 314 7.08 -5.60 33.26
CA ARG A 314 7.01 -4.67 32.12
C ARG A 314 8.28 -4.51 31.31
N LEU A 315 9.44 -4.95 31.82
CA LEU A 315 10.70 -4.88 31.09
C LEU A 315 10.67 -5.60 29.72
N PRO A 316 9.97 -6.75 29.53
CA PRO A 316 9.79 -7.36 28.21
C PRO A 316 8.99 -6.47 27.24
N ASP A 317 7.88 -5.88 27.70
CA ASP A 317 7.03 -4.98 26.90
C ASP A 317 7.83 -3.75 26.43
N ILE A 318 8.62 -3.17 27.34
CA ILE A 318 9.50 -2.01 27.07
C ILE A 318 10.57 -2.40 26.03
N LYS A 319 11.20 -3.58 26.17
CA LYS A 319 12.17 -4.08 25.19
C LYS A 319 11.54 -4.30 23.81
N ALA A 320 10.33 -4.84 23.75
CA ALA A 320 9.62 -5.05 22.49
C ALA A 320 9.33 -3.72 21.79
N ARG A 321 8.76 -2.74 22.50
CA ARG A 321 8.50 -1.38 21.98
C ARG A 321 9.79 -0.70 21.53
N LEU A 322 10.88 -0.82 22.29
CA LEU A 322 12.18 -0.26 21.93
C LEU A 322 12.73 -0.87 20.64
N ASN A 323 12.66 -2.20 20.48
CA ASN A 323 13.05 -2.87 19.24
C ASN A 323 12.21 -2.41 18.03
N THR A 324 10.89 -2.19 18.22
CA THR A 324 10.02 -1.64 17.17
C THR A 324 10.44 -0.22 16.77
N LEU A 325 10.65 0.68 17.75
CA LEU A 325 11.10 2.05 17.51
C LEU A 325 12.48 2.08 16.82
N MET A 326 13.42 1.24 17.27
CA MET A 326 14.73 1.08 16.65
C MET A 326 14.62 0.60 15.20
N GLY A 327 13.72 -0.35 14.91
CA GLY A 327 13.45 -0.80 13.54
C GLY A 327 12.85 0.28 12.64
N GLN A 328 11.90 1.06 13.17
CA GLN A 328 11.29 2.19 12.45
C GLN A 328 12.31 3.27 12.12
N THR A 329 13.10 3.74 13.10
CA THR A 329 14.15 4.74 12.86
C THR A 329 15.28 4.20 11.98
N GLN A 330 15.57 2.90 12.02
CA GLN A 330 16.55 2.26 11.12
C GLN A 330 16.05 2.20 9.66
N GLN A 331 14.74 2.03 9.44
CA GLN A 331 14.10 2.06 8.12
C GLN A 331 14.00 3.50 7.58
N GLU A 332 13.64 4.46 8.43
CA GLU A 332 13.62 5.89 8.11
C GLU A 332 15.04 6.37 7.73
N LEU A 333 16.06 6.05 8.53
CA LEU A 333 17.46 6.36 8.23
C LEU A 333 17.91 5.73 6.90
N ALA A 334 17.47 4.51 6.59
CA ALA A 334 17.73 3.88 5.30
C ALA A 334 17.00 4.56 4.12
N SER A 335 15.84 5.19 4.34
CA SER A 335 15.16 5.96 3.27
C SER A 335 15.91 7.24 2.88
N TYR A 336 16.70 7.80 3.79
CA TYR A 336 17.63 8.90 3.48
C TYR A 336 18.90 8.42 2.76
N GLY A 337 19.09 7.11 2.52
CA GLY A 337 20.22 6.54 1.77
C GLY A 337 21.45 6.23 2.62
N THR A 338 22.13 5.13 2.28
CA THR A 338 23.16 4.49 3.12
C THR A 338 24.48 5.27 3.17
N ASP A 339 25.07 5.39 4.37
CA ASP A 339 26.33 6.13 4.58
C ASP A 339 27.57 5.48 3.93
N THR A 340 27.46 4.29 3.33
CA THR A 340 28.56 3.51 2.72
C THR A 340 29.33 4.25 1.63
N PHE A 341 28.74 5.29 1.03
CA PHE A 341 29.35 6.10 -0.03
C PHE A 341 29.83 7.48 0.45
N ILE A 342 29.78 7.78 1.76
CA ILE A 342 30.22 9.08 2.31
C ILE A 342 31.74 9.12 2.44
N GLY A 343 32.40 9.35 1.31
CA GLY A 343 33.84 9.59 1.21
C GLY A 343 34.16 10.25 -0.13
N LYS A 344 35.20 11.12 -0.19
CA LYS A 344 35.56 11.81 -1.45
C LYS A 344 35.86 10.82 -2.58
N GLU A 345 36.46 9.68 -2.26
CA GLU A 345 36.84 8.60 -3.17
C GLU A 345 35.65 7.80 -3.73
N HIS A 346 34.46 7.90 -3.12
CA HIS A 346 33.27 7.12 -3.52
C HIS A 346 32.20 7.94 -4.25
N ARG A 347 32.37 9.27 -4.31
CA ARG A 347 31.45 10.21 -4.99
C ARG A 347 31.17 9.83 -6.45
N GLY A 348 32.20 9.47 -7.21
CA GLY A 348 32.04 9.04 -8.61
C GLY A 348 31.18 7.78 -8.76
N SER A 349 31.42 6.76 -7.92
CA SER A 349 30.64 5.52 -7.93
C SER A 349 29.16 5.76 -7.61
N LEU A 350 28.88 6.60 -6.60
CA LEU A 350 27.51 6.99 -6.24
C LEU A 350 26.81 7.74 -7.37
N ILE A 351 27.49 8.71 -8.00
CA ILE A 351 26.97 9.46 -9.15
C ILE A 351 26.64 8.50 -10.31
N LEU A 352 27.56 7.59 -10.65
CA LEU A 352 27.35 6.61 -11.73
C LEU A 352 26.20 5.64 -11.43
N GLN A 353 26.05 5.21 -10.17
CA GLN A 353 24.92 4.39 -9.71
C GLN A 353 23.58 5.13 -9.89
N LEU A 354 23.49 6.38 -9.41
CA LEU A 354 22.27 7.20 -9.51
C LEU A 354 21.90 7.52 -10.96
N MET A 355 22.89 7.88 -11.79
CA MET A 355 22.71 8.13 -13.22
C MET A 355 22.24 6.88 -13.98
N THR A 356 22.83 5.72 -13.68
CA THR A 356 22.42 4.45 -14.29
C THR A 356 21.00 4.08 -13.86
N ARG A 357 20.68 4.20 -12.56
CA ARG A 357 19.33 3.95 -12.03
C ARG A 357 18.27 4.86 -12.68
N PHE A 358 18.57 6.14 -12.89
CA PHE A 358 17.70 7.07 -13.61
C PHE A 358 17.51 6.68 -15.07
N ALA A 359 18.59 6.36 -15.80
CA ALA A 359 18.53 5.90 -17.19
C ALA A 359 17.71 4.61 -17.35
N THR A 360 17.90 3.62 -16.46
CA THR A 360 17.10 2.39 -16.44
C THR A 360 15.64 2.69 -16.13
N SER A 361 15.33 3.56 -15.16
CA SER A 361 13.94 3.96 -14.86
C SER A 361 13.24 4.63 -16.05
N PHE A 362 13.95 5.49 -16.79
CA PHE A 362 13.46 6.14 -18.01
C PHE A 362 13.16 5.10 -19.10
N ILE A 363 14.10 4.19 -19.36
CA ILE A 363 13.94 3.09 -20.32
C ILE A 363 12.76 2.18 -19.95
N SER A 364 12.69 1.71 -18.70
CA SER A 364 11.60 0.85 -18.21
C SER A 364 10.24 1.54 -18.17
N SER A 365 10.18 2.87 -18.04
CA SER A 365 8.93 3.62 -18.14
C SER A 365 8.44 3.75 -19.59
N ILE A 366 9.36 3.82 -20.55
CA ILE A 366 9.04 3.75 -21.99
C ILE A 366 8.65 2.31 -22.40
N ASP A 367 9.28 1.29 -21.83
CA ASP A 367 8.98 -0.12 -22.15
C ASP A 367 7.79 -0.70 -21.35
N GLY A 368 7.25 0.04 -20.39
CA GLY A 368 6.17 -0.43 -19.51
C GLY A 368 6.59 -1.49 -18.48
N THR A 369 7.89 -1.65 -18.24
CA THR A 369 8.49 -2.60 -17.30
C THR A 369 8.86 -2.00 -15.94
N SER A 370 8.49 -0.73 -15.69
CA SER A 370 8.69 -0.08 -14.38
C SER A 370 7.95 -0.81 -13.26
N SER A 371 8.53 -0.86 -12.07
CA SER A 371 7.91 -1.42 -10.86
C SER A 371 6.82 -0.52 -10.26
N GLU A 372 6.84 0.78 -10.59
CA GLU A 372 5.94 1.80 -10.02
C GLU A 372 5.00 2.34 -11.11
N ILE A 373 4.01 1.52 -11.48
CA ILE A 373 3.01 1.85 -12.50
C ILE A 373 1.81 2.56 -11.85
N SER A 374 1.45 3.75 -12.34
CA SER A 374 0.25 4.47 -11.93
C SER A 374 -1.01 3.69 -12.33
N THR A 375 -1.88 3.40 -11.35
CA THR A 375 -3.19 2.77 -11.58
C THR A 375 -4.30 3.77 -11.94
N LYS A 376 -3.98 5.07 -12.02
CA LYS A 376 -4.95 6.17 -12.22
C LYS A 376 -4.92 6.80 -13.61
N GLU A 377 -3.76 6.82 -14.26
CA GLU A 377 -3.55 7.45 -15.57
C GLU A 377 -2.78 6.51 -16.49
N LEU A 378 -3.07 6.57 -17.78
CA LEU A 378 -2.26 5.93 -18.82
C LEU A 378 -1.01 6.78 -19.07
N CYS A 379 0.17 6.25 -18.75
CA CYS A 379 1.47 6.90 -18.92
C CYS A 379 2.48 5.97 -19.62
N GLY A 380 3.64 6.51 -20.01
CA GLY A 380 4.75 5.71 -20.53
C GLY A 380 4.51 5.16 -21.94
N GLY A 381 5.14 4.02 -22.26
CA GLY A 381 4.98 3.36 -23.56
C GLY A 381 3.53 3.08 -23.96
N ALA A 382 2.67 2.73 -22.99
CA ALA A 382 1.26 2.48 -23.23
C ALA A 382 0.49 3.76 -23.63
N ARG A 383 0.92 4.93 -23.14
CA ARG A 383 0.39 6.24 -23.56
C ARG A 383 0.89 6.63 -24.95
N ILE A 384 2.16 6.38 -25.27
CA ILE A 384 2.72 6.57 -26.61
C ILE A 384 1.98 5.69 -27.64
N TYR A 385 1.72 4.42 -27.32
CA TYR A 385 0.94 3.51 -28.16
C TYR A 385 -0.51 4.02 -28.39
N TYR A 386 -1.16 4.56 -27.35
CA TYR A 386 -2.48 5.18 -27.48
C TYR A 386 -2.45 6.45 -28.36
N ILE A 387 -1.39 7.27 -28.28
CA ILE A 387 -1.22 8.44 -29.16
C ILE A 387 -1.14 8.00 -30.63
N PHE A 388 -0.32 6.99 -30.95
CA PHE A 388 -0.19 6.48 -32.32
C PHE A 388 -1.49 5.89 -32.89
N ASN A 389 -2.20 5.04 -32.12
CA ASN A 389 -3.34 4.29 -32.64
C ASN A 389 -4.67 5.04 -32.50
N SER A 390 -4.92 5.70 -31.36
CA SER A 390 -6.24 6.27 -31.04
C SER A 390 -6.31 7.78 -31.19
N VAL A 391 -5.22 8.53 -30.98
CA VAL A 391 -5.22 9.99 -31.16
C VAL A 391 -4.91 10.33 -32.63
N PHE A 392 -3.78 9.85 -33.14
CA PHE A 392 -3.34 10.11 -34.50
C PHE A 392 -4.23 9.42 -35.55
N GLY A 393 -4.61 8.16 -35.34
CA GLY A 393 -5.58 7.45 -36.20
C GLY A 393 -6.88 8.24 -36.38
N ASN A 394 -7.57 8.57 -35.29
CA ASN A 394 -8.79 9.38 -35.34
C ASN A 394 -8.55 10.75 -36.00
N SER A 395 -7.40 11.41 -35.73
CA SER A 395 -7.06 12.71 -36.31
C SER A 395 -6.76 12.66 -37.81
N LEU A 396 -6.41 11.50 -38.36
CA LEU A 396 -6.31 11.26 -39.82
C LEU A 396 -7.69 10.95 -40.41
N GLU A 397 -8.55 10.22 -39.70
CA GLU A 397 -9.91 9.90 -40.15
C GLU A 397 -10.81 11.13 -40.29
N THR A 398 -10.64 12.15 -39.43
CA THR A 398 -11.38 13.42 -39.50
C THR A 398 -11.03 14.30 -40.70
N VAL A 399 -9.96 14.00 -41.46
CA VAL A 399 -9.60 14.77 -42.65
C VAL A 399 -10.41 14.28 -43.86
N ASP A 400 -11.45 15.04 -44.25
CA ASP A 400 -12.19 14.82 -45.49
C ASP A 400 -11.26 15.08 -46.71
N PRO A 401 -11.07 14.09 -47.62
CA PRO A 401 -10.22 14.25 -48.81
C PRO A 401 -10.69 15.31 -49.81
N THR A 402 -11.90 15.87 -49.65
CA THR A 402 -12.58 16.66 -50.68
C THR A 402 -13.29 17.93 -50.18
N HIS A 403 -13.14 18.25 -48.89
CA HIS A 403 -13.75 19.42 -48.24
C HIS A 403 -13.39 20.73 -48.96
N ASN A 404 -12.12 20.89 -49.31
CA ASN A 404 -11.58 22.09 -49.95
C ASN A 404 -11.64 22.02 -51.49
N LEU A 405 -12.57 21.24 -52.06
CA LEU A 405 -12.73 21.05 -53.52
C LEU A 405 -14.19 21.26 -53.92
N SER A 406 -14.53 22.43 -54.44
CA SER A 406 -15.88 22.67 -54.98
C SER A 406 -16.07 22.01 -56.35
N VAL A 407 -17.33 21.89 -56.76
CA VAL A 407 -17.71 21.41 -58.10
C VAL A 407 -17.31 22.43 -59.19
N LEU A 408 -16.99 23.69 -58.83
CA LEU A 408 -16.46 24.68 -59.76
C LEU A 408 -14.93 24.50 -59.94
N ASP A 409 -14.19 24.23 -58.86
CA ASP A 409 -12.73 24.05 -58.90
C ASP A 409 -12.36 22.81 -59.73
N ILE A 410 -13.03 21.69 -59.48
CA ILE A 410 -12.80 20.44 -60.22
C ILE A 410 -13.11 20.64 -61.71
N ARG A 411 -14.24 21.27 -62.05
CA ARG A 411 -14.62 21.59 -63.44
C ARG A 411 -13.58 22.51 -64.11
N THR A 412 -13.06 23.49 -63.38
CA THR A 412 -12.04 24.43 -63.86
C THR A 412 -10.70 23.73 -64.08
N ALA A 413 -10.28 22.85 -63.17
CA ALA A 413 -9.08 22.02 -63.33
C ALA A 413 -9.19 21.05 -64.51
N ILE A 414 -10.36 20.42 -64.73
CA ILE A 414 -10.63 19.56 -65.90
C ILE A 414 -10.52 20.37 -67.20
N ARG A 415 -11.17 21.54 -67.28
CA ARG A 415 -11.12 22.43 -68.45
C ARG A 415 -9.70 22.94 -68.73
N ASN A 416 -8.99 23.41 -67.71
CA ASN A 416 -7.61 23.89 -67.85
C ASN A 416 -6.64 22.77 -68.26
N SER A 417 -6.80 21.56 -67.72
CA SER A 417 -5.99 20.39 -68.08
C SER A 417 -6.34 19.80 -69.46
N THR A 418 -7.53 20.11 -69.98
CA THR A 418 -7.96 19.76 -71.35
C THR A 418 -7.37 20.74 -72.39
N GLY A 419 -7.23 22.01 -72.02
CA GLY A 419 -6.62 23.03 -72.85
C GLY A 419 -7.44 23.37 -74.11
N PRO A 420 -6.79 23.79 -75.22
CA PRO A 420 -7.48 24.40 -76.37
C PRO A 420 -8.14 23.41 -77.34
N ARG A 421 -8.26 22.11 -76.99
CA ARG A 421 -8.87 21.08 -77.85
C ARG A 421 -9.88 20.25 -77.06
N PRO A 422 -11.05 19.90 -77.63
CA PRO A 422 -12.03 19.06 -76.95
C PRO A 422 -11.48 17.64 -76.73
N SER A 423 -11.51 17.18 -75.48
CA SER A 423 -11.15 15.79 -75.13
C SER A 423 -12.37 14.86 -75.11
N LEU A 424 -12.14 13.57 -75.38
CA LEU A 424 -13.12 12.49 -75.20
C LEU A 424 -13.03 11.83 -73.80
N PHE A 425 -11.94 12.10 -73.06
CA PHE A 425 -11.67 11.51 -71.74
C PHE A 425 -11.22 12.58 -70.74
N VAL A 426 -11.43 12.34 -69.45
CA VAL A 426 -10.99 13.25 -68.38
C VAL A 426 -9.45 13.22 -68.28
N PRO A 427 -8.76 14.38 -68.28
CA PRO A 427 -7.30 14.40 -68.19
C PRO A 427 -6.79 13.93 -66.82
N GLU A 428 -5.85 12.99 -66.80
CA GLU A 428 -5.17 12.52 -65.58
C GLU A 428 -4.46 13.66 -64.83
N LEU A 429 -3.98 14.66 -65.56
CA LEU A 429 -3.37 15.87 -65.01
C LEU A 429 -4.32 16.65 -64.08
N ALA A 430 -5.63 16.62 -64.33
CA ALA A 430 -6.61 17.27 -63.44
C ALA A 430 -6.67 16.56 -62.08
N PHE A 431 -6.58 15.22 -62.07
CA PHE A 431 -6.50 14.44 -60.84
C PHE A 431 -5.19 14.69 -60.09
N ASP A 432 -4.04 14.66 -60.79
CA ASP A 432 -2.72 14.90 -60.20
C ASP A 432 -2.60 16.29 -59.54
N LEU A 433 -3.08 17.34 -60.21
CA LEU A 433 -3.08 18.70 -59.68
C LEU A 433 -3.99 18.88 -58.46
N LEU A 434 -5.13 18.18 -58.41
CA LEU A 434 -6.11 18.33 -57.33
C LEU A 434 -5.82 17.45 -56.10
N VAL A 435 -5.20 16.27 -56.26
CA VAL A 435 -4.90 15.35 -55.15
C VAL A 435 -3.70 15.82 -54.32
N LYS A 436 -2.70 16.46 -54.95
CA LYS A 436 -1.47 16.92 -54.28
C LYS A 436 -1.69 17.96 -53.16
N PRO A 437 -2.59 18.94 -53.28
CA PRO A 437 -3.01 19.79 -52.16
C PRO A 437 -3.67 19.02 -51.01
N GLN A 438 -4.52 18.03 -51.31
CA GLN A 438 -5.23 17.27 -50.27
C GLN A 438 -4.26 16.43 -49.44
N ILE A 439 -3.27 15.78 -50.08
CA ILE A 439 -2.21 15.04 -49.39
C ILE A 439 -1.47 15.92 -48.36
N LYS A 440 -1.33 17.23 -48.63
CA LYS A 440 -0.70 18.17 -47.67
C LYS A 440 -1.53 18.36 -46.38
N LEU A 441 -2.84 18.10 -46.39
CA LEU A 441 -3.68 18.20 -45.19
C LEU A 441 -3.31 17.17 -44.11
N LEU A 442 -2.58 16.11 -44.48
CA LEU A 442 -2.05 15.12 -43.55
C LEU A 442 -0.81 15.61 -42.76
N GLU A 443 -0.24 16.77 -43.12
CA GLU A 443 0.97 17.33 -42.51
C GLU A 443 0.74 17.77 -41.07
N ALA A 444 -0.28 18.60 -40.82
CA ALA A 444 -0.61 19.11 -39.49
C ALA A 444 -0.91 18.01 -38.45
N PRO A 445 -1.79 17.00 -38.70
CA PRO A 445 -2.02 15.93 -37.72
C PRO A 445 -0.78 15.04 -37.52
N SER A 446 0.07 14.89 -38.54
CA SER A 446 1.32 14.13 -38.43
C SER A 446 2.37 14.85 -37.59
N GLN A 447 2.52 16.17 -37.74
CA GLN A 447 3.40 16.97 -36.88
C GLN A 447 2.89 16.98 -35.43
N ARG A 448 1.58 17.15 -35.20
CA ARG A 448 1.02 17.10 -33.83
C ARG A 448 1.21 15.72 -33.16
N CYS A 449 1.29 14.64 -33.92
CA CYS A 449 1.67 13.32 -33.42
C CYS A 449 3.11 13.29 -32.86
N VAL A 450 4.07 13.92 -33.55
CA VAL A 450 5.46 14.05 -33.06
C VAL A 450 5.50 14.84 -31.75
N GLU A 451 4.79 15.98 -31.69
CA GLU A 451 4.73 16.84 -30.52
C GLU A 451 4.13 16.12 -29.30
N LEU A 452 3.02 15.40 -29.46
CA LEU A 452 2.36 14.66 -28.38
C LEU A 452 3.25 13.53 -27.80
N VAL A 453 4.08 12.89 -28.63
CA VAL A 453 5.03 11.87 -28.14
C VAL A 453 6.21 12.53 -27.42
N TYR A 454 6.71 13.68 -27.90
CA TYR A 454 7.71 14.47 -27.18
C TYR A 454 7.19 14.97 -25.81
N GLU A 455 5.94 15.46 -25.75
CA GLU A 455 5.28 15.86 -24.50
C GLU A 455 5.24 14.71 -23.46
N GLU A 456 4.88 13.48 -23.89
CA GLU A 456 4.88 12.32 -22.99
C GLU A 456 6.30 11.88 -22.58
N LEU A 457 7.30 11.92 -23.48
CA LEU A 457 8.69 11.60 -23.12
C LEU A 457 9.28 12.58 -22.08
N ILE A 458 8.92 13.87 -22.16
CA ILE A 458 9.25 14.86 -21.13
C ILE A 458 8.51 14.56 -19.82
N LYS A 459 7.21 14.20 -19.87
CA LYS A 459 6.45 13.76 -18.68
C LYS A 459 7.14 12.56 -18.00
N ILE A 460 7.62 11.57 -18.77
CA ILE A 460 8.38 10.41 -18.25
C ILE A 460 9.69 10.88 -17.58
N CYS A 461 10.48 11.72 -18.27
CA CYS A 461 11.76 12.22 -17.76
C CYS A 461 11.65 12.89 -16.38
N HIS A 462 10.63 13.72 -16.18
CA HIS A 462 10.34 14.37 -14.90
C HIS A 462 9.82 13.40 -13.82
N THR A 463 9.27 12.24 -14.20
CA THR A 463 8.67 11.27 -13.28
C THR A 463 9.69 10.23 -12.76
N CYS A 464 10.78 9.97 -13.49
CA CYS A 464 11.79 8.95 -13.15
C CYS A 464 12.71 9.27 -11.95
N GLY A 465 12.32 10.19 -11.07
CA GLY A 465 13.06 10.53 -9.85
C GLY A 465 12.85 9.48 -8.75
N SER A 466 13.92 8.99 -8.14
CA SER A 466 13.87 8.13 -6.95
C SER A 466 14.01 8.93 -5.65
N ASN A 467 13.54 8.38 -4.52
CA ASN A 467 13.77 8.97 -3.19
C ASN A 467 15.27 9.12 -2.86
N GLU A 468 16.11 8.21 -3.37
CA GLU A 468 17.57 8.27 -3.24
C GLU A 468 18.16 9.45 -4.03
N LEU A 469 17.55 9.79 -5.17
CA LEU A 469 17.97 10.91 -6.01
C LEU A 469 17.45 12.27 -5.48
N SER A 470 16.29 12.30 -4.80
CA SER A 470 15.75 13.54 -4.20
C SER A 470 16.60 14.05 -3.03
N ARG A 471 17.47 13.23 -2.44
CA ARG A 471 18.58 13.65 -1.54
C ARG A 471 19.53 14.65 -2.20
N TYR A 472 19.64 14.63 -3.53
CA TYR A 472 20.57 15.45 -4.32
C TYR A 472 19.83 16.28 -5.38
N PRO A 473 19.07 17.32 -5.01
CA PRO A 473 18.23 18.08 -5.95
C PRO A 473 18.99 18.68 -7.14
N ARG A 474 20.28 19.01 -6.96
CA ARG A 474 21.14 19.54 -8.04
C ARG A 474 21.47 18.47 -9.08
N LEU A 475 21.81 17.25 -8.66
CA LEU A 475 21.99 16.10 -9.56
C LEU A 475 20.66 15.74 -10.24
N GLN A 476 19.53 15.74 -9.52
CA GLN A 476 18.21 15.47 -10.10
C GLN A 476 17.85 16.49 -11.20
N GLY A 477 18.03 17.79 -10.92
CA GLY A 477 17.82 18.85 -11.91
C GLY A 477 18.71 18.67 -13.15
N LYS A 478 20.00 18.40 -12.97
CA LYS A 478 20.95 18.22 -14.08
C LYS A 478 20.72 16.94 -14.89
N LEU A 479 20.23 15.85 -14.28
CA LEU A 479 19.77 14.66 -15.00
C LEU A 479 18.59 14.98 -15.92
N ILE A 480 17.57 15.68 -15.40
CA ILE A 480 16.37 16.05 -16.17
C ILE A 480 16.72 17.04 -17.28
N GLU A 481 17.60 18.01 -17.02
CA GLU A 481 18.11 18.99 -18.00
C GLU A 481 18.77 18.28 -19.21
N VAL A 482 19.76 17.43 -18.97
CA VAL A 482 20.52 16.76 -20.05
C VAL A 482 19.65 15.81 -20.89
N VAL A 483 18.65 15.15 -20.30
CA VAL A 483 17.70 14.30 -21.05
C VAL A 483 16.64 15.13 -21.79
N SER A 484 16.20 16.25 -21.22
CA SER A 484 15.28 17.18 -21.89
C SER A 484 15.92 17.81 -23.12
N ASP A 485 17.21 18.16 -23.06
CA ASP A 485 17.95 18.67 -24.21
C ASP A 485 18.18 17.59 -25.28
N LEU A 486 18.49 16.34 -24.90
CA LEU A 486 18.55 15.21 -25.83
C LEU A 486 17.22 15.01 -26.59
N LEU A 487 16.10 15.04 -25.88
CA LEU A 487 14.76 14.94 -26.47
C LEU A 487 14.47 16.11 -27.41
N ARG A 488 14.85 17.34 -27.02
CA ARG A 488 14.66 18.56 -27.82
C ARG A 488 15.51 18.56 -29.09
N GLU A 489 16.74 18.08 -29.02
CA GLU A 489 17.64 17.93 -30.17
C GLU A 489 17.04 16.97 -31.23
N ARG A 490 16.30 15.95 -30.79
CA ARG A 490 15.71 14.92 -31.67
C ARG A 490 14.31 15.24 -32.19
N LEU A 491 13.62 16.21 -31.60
CA LEU A 491 12.32 16.70 -32.06
C LEU A 491 12.40 17.26 -33.49
N GLY A 492 13.37 18.14 -33.77
CA GLY A 492 13.55 18.79 -35.09
C GLY A 492 13.80 17.80 -36.24
N PRO A 493 14.79 16.89 -36.14
CA PRO A 493 15.03 15.85 -37.15
C PRO A 493 13.82 14.94 -37.37
N SER A 494 13.08 14.59 -36.31
CA SER A 494 11.87 13.76 -36.42
C SER A 494 10.75 14.48 -37.16
N SER A 495 10.51 15.76 -36.84
CA SER A 495 9.53 16.62 -37.50
C SER A 495 9.84 16.82 -39.00
N SER A 496 11.10 17.12 -39.34
CA SER A 496 11.52 17.31 -40.73
C SER A 496 11.50 16.01 -41.55
N TYR A 497 11.74 14.85 -40.92
CA TYR A 497 11.55 13.56 -41.59
C TYR A 497 10.07 13.26 -41.88
N VAL A 498 9.15 13.62 -40.98
CA VAL A 498 7.69 13.49 -41.20
C VAL A 498 7.20 14.42 -42.32
N GLU A 499 7.69 15.67 -42.37
CA GLU A 499 7.47 16.59 -43.49
C GLU A 499 8.00 15.99 -44.83
N SER A 500 9.16 15.34 -44.78
CA SER A 500 9.78 14.68 -45.94
C SER A 500 8.95 13.49 -46.43
N LEU A 501 8.41 12.65 -45.54
CA LEU A 501 7.51 11.54 -45.90
C LEU A 501 6.28 12.04 -46.69
N ILE A 502 5.64 13.11 -46.21
CA ILE A 502 4.44 13.67 -46.84
C ILE A 502 4.79 14.38 -48.14
N SER A 503 5.96 15.02 -48.20
CA SER A 503 6.51 15.58 -49.44
C SER A 503 6.79 14.50 -50.49
N ILE A 504 7.26 13.31 -50.10
CA ILE A 504 7.42 12.15 -51.00
C ILE A 504 6.07 11.68 -51.55
N GLN A 505 5.06 11.51 -50.70
CA GLN A 505 3.70 11.12 -51.13
C GLN A 505 3.05 12.16 -52.06
N ARG A 506 3.41 13.44 -51.92
CA ARG A 506 2.97 14.54 -52.78
C ARG A 506 3.80 14.68 -54.07
N ALA A 507 5.02 14.15 -54.12
CA ALA A 507 5.90 14.28 -55.29
C ALA A 507 5.47 13.40 -56.47
N TYR A 508 5.02 12.17 -56.21
CA TYR A 508 4.63 11.20 -57.24
C TYR A 508 3.32 10.49 -56.88
N ILE A 509 2.39 10.46 -57.84
CA ILE A 509 1.07 9.84 -57.69
C ILE A 509 1.07 8.48 -58.42
N ASN A 510 1.02 7.38 -57.67
CA ASN A 510 1.12 6.04 -58.22
C ASN A 510 -0.25 5.47 -58.63
N THR A 511 -0.70 5.80 -59.84
CA THR A 511 -1.93 5.25 -60.44
C THR A 511 -1.89 3.74 -60.71
N ASN A 512 -0.74 3.08 -60.54
CA ASN A 512 -0.60 1.61 -60.62
C ASN A 512 -0.68 0.92 -59.24
N HIS A 513 -1.06 1.63 -58.17
CA HIS A 513 -1.18 1.03 -56.84
C HIS A 513 -2.28 -0.05 -56.79
N PRO A 514 -2.07 -1.25 -56.21
CA PRO A 514 -3.04 -2.36 -56.27
C PRO A 514 -4.44 -2.05 -55.73
N ASN A 515 -4.56 -1.18 -54.74
CA ASN A 515 -5.85 -0.78 -54.14
C ASN A 515 -6.50 0.45 -54.85
N PHE A 516 -5.83 1.04 -55.84
CA PHE A 516 -6.33 2.23 -56.53
C PHE A 516 -7.37 1.86 -57.60
N LEU A 517 -8.54 2.49 -57.54
CA LEU A 517 -9.63 2.27 -58.50
C LEU A 517 -9.33 2.99 -59.82
N GLY A 518 -8.78 2.26 -60.78
CA GLY A 518 -8.57 2.76 -62.14
C GLY A 518 -9.84 3.37 -62.76
N ALA A 519 -9.68 4.41 -63.59
CA ALA A 519 -10.77 5.31 -64.01
C ALA A 519 -12.00 4.60 -64.63
N ALA A 520 -11.82 3.48 -65.32
CA ALA A 520 -12.93 2.68 -65.87
C ALA A 520 -13.80 2.03 -64.77
N ALA A 521 -13.18 1.49 -63.71
CA ALA A 521 -13.90 0.92 -62.57
C ALA A 521 -14.59 2.03 -61.75
N ALA A 522 -13.91 3.16 -61.56
CA ALA A 522 -14.49 4.34 -60.91
C ALA A 522 -15.70 4.90 -61.69
N MET A 523 -15.62 5.02 -63.02
CA MET A 523 -16.78 5.43 -63.84
C MET A 523 -17.93 4.43 -63.80
N SER A 524 -17.65 3.12 -63.84
CA SER A 524 -18.68 2.09 -63.67
C SER A 524 -19.43 2.26 -62.35
N SER A 525 -18.69 2.50 -61.25
CA SER A 525 -19.29 2.75 -59.94
C SER A 525 -20.07 4.07 -59.87
N VAL A 526 -19.61 5.14 -60.52
CA VAL A 526 -20.37 6.41 -60.62
C VAL A 526 -21.65 6.25 -61.44
N MET A 527 -21.62 5.49 -62.54
CA MET A 527 -22.81 5.19 -63.34
C MET A 527 -23.80 4.30 -62.58
N GLN A 528 -23.33 3.32 -61.81
CA GLN A 528 -24.17 2.50 -60.94
C GLN A 528 -24.81 3.33 -59.82
N ASP A 529 -24.03 4.16 -59.12
CA ASP A 529 -24.54 5.08 -58.08
C ASP A 529 -25.56 6.06 -58.67
N LYS A 530 -25.34 6.57 -59.89
CA LYS A 530 -26.30 7.41 -60.61
C LYS A 530 -27.60 6.66 -60.91
N HIS A 531 -27.55 5.48 -61.51
CA HIS A 531 -28.76 4.68 -61.76
C HIS A 531 -29.48 4.25 -60.47
N GLU A 532 -28.76 4.05 -59.37
CA GLU A 532 -29.39 3.86 -58.05
C GLU A 532 -30.05 5.13 -57.52
N ARG A 533 -29.42 6.31 -57.64
CA ARG A 533 -30.01 7.60 -57.28
C ARG A 533 -31.25 7.88 -58.13
N GLU A 534 -31.21 7.63 -59.44
CA GLU A 534 -32.35 7.73 -60.36
C GLU A 534 -33.48 6.76 -60.00
N LYS A 535 -33.17 5.49 -59.72
CA LYS A 535 -34.15 4.48 -59.30
C LYS A 535 -34.79 4.83 -57.95
N LYS A 536 -34.01 5.33 -56.98
CA LYS A 536 -34.50 5.82 -55.68
C LYS A 536 -35.35 7.08 -55.83
N ALA A 537 -34.96 8.02 -56.69
CA ALA A 537 -35.73 9.22 -57.01
C ALA A 537 -37.05 8.87 -57.72
N ALA A 538 -37.03 8.02 -58.73
CA ALA A 538 -38.22 7.55 -59.43
C ALA A 538 -39.19 6.82 -58.48
N ALA A 539 -38.69 5.96 -57.60
CA ALA A 539 -39.52 5.31 -56.58
C ALA A 539 -40.08 6.29 -55.54
N ALA A 540 -39.31 7.31 -55.14
CA ALA A 540 -39.78 8.37 -54.25
C ALA A 540 -40.86 9.25 -54.93
N ASP A 541 -40.68 9.57 -56.20
CA ASP A 541 -41.63 10.38 -56.97
C ASP A 541 -42.89 9.59 -57.35
N GLU A 542 -42.78 8.27 -57.57
CA GLU A 542 -43.93 7.37 -57.69
C GLU A 542 -44.68 7.26 -56.35
N LYS A 543 -43.98 7.11 -55.22
CA LYS A 543 -44.58 7.14 -53.87
C LYS A 543 -45.31 8.46 -53.63
N ARG A 544 -44.69 9.60 -53.97
CA ARG A 544 -45.27 10.95 -53.88
C ARG A 544 -46.50 11.11 -54.77
N LYS A 545 -46.49 10.55 -55.99
CA LYS A 545 -47.64 10.51 -56.91
C LYS A 545 -48.76 9.62 -56.39
N ARG A 546 -48.46 8.42 -55.85
CA ARG A 546 -49.45 7.53 -55.21
C ARG A 546 -50.10 8.20 -54.01
N GLU A 547 -49.32 8.85 -53.15
CA GLU A 547 -49.80 9.61 -51.99
C GLU A 547 -50.66 10.82 -52.40
N GLN A 548 -50.24 11.58 -53.40
CA GLN A 548 -51.00 12.69 -53.98
C GLN A 548 -52.28 12.23 -54.71
N LYS A 549 -52.30 11.01 -55.27
CA LYS A 549 -53.50 10.38 -55.84
C LYS A 549 -54.48 9.95 -54.75
N ARG A 550 -54.00 9.29 -53.68
CA ARG A 550 -54.82 8.95 -52.50
C ARG A 550 -55.44 10.20 -51.87
N ARG A 551 -54.71 11.33 -51.86
CA ARG A 551 -55.20 12.64 -51.38
C ARG A 551 -56.15 13.36 -52.35
N LYS A 552 -56.36 12.85 -53.56
CA LYS A 552 -57.42 13.29 -54.49
C LYS A 552 -58.64 12.36 -54.41
N GLU A 553 -58.43 11.05 -54.32
CA GLU A 553 -59.48 10.03 -54.19
C GLU A 553 -60.28 10.20 -52.89
N LEU A 554 -59.64 10.62 -51.80
CA LEU A 554 -60.31 11.01 -50.53
C LEU A 554 -61.11 12.33 -50.59
N ASN A 555 -61.09 13.05 -51.71
CA ASN A 555 -61.50 14.46 -51.76
C ASN A 555 -62.48 14.77 -52.91
N GLY A 556 -63.18 13.75 -53.43
CA GLY A 556 -63.93 13.84 -54.69
C GLY A 556 -65.06 12.82 -54.90
N VAL A 557 -65.95 12.62 -53.92
CA VAL A 557 -67.27 11.98 -54.13
C VAL A 557 -68.35 12.78 -53.39
N ASN A 558 -69.24 13.43 -54.13
CA ASN A 558 -70.52 14.02 -53.71
C ASN A 558 -71.22 14.51 -54.99
N GLY A 559 -72.35 13.99 -55.46
CA GLY A 559 -73.21 12.89 -55.02
C GLY A 559 -74.06 12.42 -56.22
N THR A 560 -75.31 11.97 -56.15
CA THR A 560 -76.15 11.45 -55.03
C THR A 560 -77.52 11.08 -55.65
N GLU A 561 -77.81 9.80 -55.92
CA GLU A 561 -79.18 9.32 -56.18
C GLU A 561 -79.31 7.83 -55.80
N THR A 562 -80.49 7.48 -55.28
CA THR A 562 -80.95 6.16 -54.79
C THR A 562 -82.10 5.69 -55.72
N PRO A 563 -82.80 4.54 -55.54
CA PRO A 563 -82.80 3.54 -54.44
C PRO A 563 -82.84 2.05 -54.92
N GLU A 564 -83.26 1.14 -54.02
CA GLU A 564 -83.87 -0.19 -54.26
C GLU A 564 -82.96 -1.30 -54.91
N ASP A 565 -83.01 -2.58 -54.51
CA ASP A 565 -83.71 -3.25 -53.39
C ASP A 565 -83.09 -4.65 -53.07
N GLU A 566 -83.52 -5.25 -51.94
CA GLU A 566 -83.42 -6.70 -51.55
C GLU A 566 -82.03 -7.40 -51.41
N ASP A 567 -81.91 -8.58 -50.77
CA ASP A 567 -82.21 -8.91 -49.35
C ASP A 567 -81.48 -10.22 -48.90
N GLU A 568 -81.58 -10.56 -47.61
CA GLU A 568 -81.38 -11.88 -46.96
C GLU A 568 -80.00 -12.61 -46.99
N GLU A 569 -79.93 -13.75 -46.26
CA GLU A 569 -78.72 -14.51 -45.90
C GLU A 569 -78.64 -15.92 -46.58
N HIS A 570 -77.70 -16.76 -46.10
CA HIS A 570 -77.70 -18.24 -46.18
C HIS A 570 -77.27 -18.94 -47.49
N GLN A 571 -75.97 -19.22 -47.57
CA GLN A 571 -75.37 -20.57 -47.71
C GLN A 571 -76.29 -21.76 -48.16
N GLN A 572 -76.03 -22.35 -49.35
CA GLN A 572 -75.74 -23.82 -49.50
C GLN A 572 -75.33 -24.27 -50.92
N ASN A 573 -74.94 -25.56 -51.04
CA ASN A 573 -74.30 -26.21 -52.20
C ASN A 573 -75.24 -26.52 -53.40
N THR A 574 -74.66 -26.77 -54.59
CA THR A 574 -74.98 -28.00 -55.39
C THR A 574 -73.91 -28.37 -56.45
N LEU A 575 -73.91 -29.67 -56.82
CA LEU A 575 -73.14 -30.38 -57.88
C LEU A 575 -74.19 -31.09 -58.81
N PRO A 576 -73.93 -32.01 -59.79
CA PRO A 576 -72.72 -32.81 -60.11
C PRO A 576 -72.49 -33.13 -61.64
N VAL A 577 -71.90 -34.32 -61.98
CA VAL A 577 -71.71 -35.00 -63.31
C VAL A 577 -70.36 -34.70 -64.04
N ARG A 578 -69.54 -35.66 -64.54
CA ARG A 578 -69.39 -37.13 -64.30
C ARG A 578 -67.97 -37.71 -64.62
N GLN A 579 -67.79 -38.55 -65.66
CA GLN A 579 -66.66 -39.50 -65.92
C GLN A 579 -66.60 -39.89 -67.43
N ALA A 580 -65.58 -40.52 -68.06
CA ALA A 580 -64.14 -40.84 -67.82
C ALA A 580 -63.55 -41.58 -69.08
N GLN A 581 -62.21 -41.79 -69.23
CA GLN A 581 -61.55 -42.98 -69.88
C GLN A 581 -59.98 -42.91 -70.05
N LYS A 582 -59.36 -43.93 -70.69
CA LYS A 582 -57.91 -44.30 -70.88
C LYS A 582 -57.80 -45.24 -72.13
N PRO A 583 -56.66 -45.81 -72.65
CA PRO A 583 -55.18 -45.63 -72.41
C PRO A 583 -54.21 -45.76 -73.66
N LYS A 584 -52.87 -45.66 -73.42
CA LYS A 584 -51.70 -46.44 -74.02
C LYS A 584 -50.98 -46.09 -75.37
N GLU A 585 -49.75 -46.66 -75.46
CA GLU A 585 -48.77 -46.85 -76.60
C GLU A 585 -47.70 -45.75 -76.93
N SER A 586 -46.69 -46.01 -77.80
CA SER A 586 -45.39 -46.72 -77.53
C SER A 586 -44.28 -46.47 -78.63
N ARG A 587 -43.07 -47.08 -78.50
CA ARG A 587 -41.89 -47.17 -79.45
C ARG A 587 -40.84 -46.02 -79.50
N SER A 588 -39.57 -46.17 -79.97
CA SER A 588 -38.49 -47.23 -79.86
C SER A 588 -37.24 -46.90 -80.74
N MET A 589 -36.00 -47.31 -80.34
CA MET A 589 -34.84 -47.85 -81.15
C MET A 589 -33.41 -47.45 -80.69
N SER A 590 -32.40 -48.28 -81.06
CA SER A 590 -30.94 -48.20 -80.75
C SER A 590 -30.09 -48.11 -82.07
N PRO A 591 -28.72 -48.28 -82.18
CA PRO A 591 -27.79 -49.25 -81.55
C PRO A 591 -26.37 -48.69 -81.15
N ALA A 592 -25.31 -49.52 -81.13
CA ALA A 592 -23.98 -49.24 -80.52
C ALA A 592 -22.78 -49.94 -81.25
N ILE A 593 -21.52 -49.76 -80.79
CA ILE A 593 -20.38 -50.74 -80.69
C ILE A 593 -19.01 -50.07 -80.40
N GLY A 594 -18.15 -50.66 -79.53
CA GLY A 594 -16.68 -50.69 -79.74
C GLY A 594 -15.65 -50.34 -78.63
N ARG A 595 -15.26 -51.32 -77.78
CA ARG A 595 -13.92 -51.49 -77.11
C ARG A 595 -13.50 -50.42 -76.06
N ASP A 596 -12.24 -50.30 -75.59
CA ASP A 596 -11.43 -51.14 -74.63
C ASP A 596 -10.49 -50.18 -73.82
N GLY A 597 -9.79 -50.51 -72.70
CA GLY A 597 -9.77 -51.69 -71.81
C GLY A 597 -8.54 -51.75 -70.84
N HIS A 598 -8.63 -52.57 -69.78
CA HIS A 598 -7.56 -53.12 -68.88
C HIS A 598 -6.88 -52.31 -67.70
N ARG A 599 -7.10 -52.86 -66.48
CA ARG A 599 -6.17 -53.15 -65.34
C ARG A 599 -5.67 -52.10 -64.30
N LEU A 600 -6.13 -52.31 -63.05
CA LEU A 600 -5.37 -52.43 -61.75
C LEU A 600 -4.31 -51.38 -61.32
N GLY A 601 -4.49 -50.78 -60.13
CA GLY A 601 -3.37 -50.58 -59.17
C GLY A 601 -3.33 -49.33 -58.26
N HIS A 602 -3.56 -49.53 -56.95
CA HIS A 602 -2.92 -48.86 -55.79
C HIS A 602 -3.01 -47.34 -55.49
N ALA A 603 -2.91 -47.04 -54.18
CA ALA A 603 -2.55 -45.78 -53.50
C ALA A 603 -3.49 -44.53 -53.60
N PRO A 604 -3.73 -43.80 -52.48
CA PRO A 604 -4.49 -42.53 -52.47
C PRO A 604 -3.64 -41.28 -52.20
N SER A 605 -3.98 -40.14 -52.81
CA SER A 605 -3.63 -38.80 -52.30
C SER A 605 -4.51 -37.67 -52.89
N VAL A 606 -5.09 -36.84 -52.02
CA VAL A 606 -5.51 -35.43 -52.21
C VAL A 606 -6.37 -35.05 -53.45
N SER A 607 -7.65 -34.69 -53.24
CA SER A 607 -8.19 -33.34 -53.55
C SER A 607 -9.71 -33.20 -53.26
N ASN A 608 -10.17 -31.94 -53.23
CA ASN A 608 -11.50 -31.43 -52.83
C ASN A 608 -12.74 -32.06 -53.51
N GLY A 609 -13.94 -31.96 -52.88
CA GLY A 609 -15.18 -32.08 -53.67
C GLY A 609 -16.59 -32.11 -53.04
N ALA A 610 -16.87 -31.53 -51.86
CA ALA A 610 -18.24 -31.47 -51.25
C ALA A 610 -18.84 -32.88 -50.86
N THR A 611 -19.94 -33.04 -50.10
CA THR A 611 -21.05 -32.17 -49.68
C THR A 611 -21.57 -32.48 -48.25
N GLY A 612 -22.06 -31.45 -47.54
CA GLY A 612 -23.17 -31.58 -46.56
C GLY A 612 -22.85 -32.03 -45.13
N GLY A 613 -23.57 -31.44 -44.15
CA GLY A 613 -23.53 -31.82 -42.73
C GLY A 613 -23.32 -30.63 -41.80
N GLY A 614 -24.40 -30.10 -41.19
CA GLY A 614 -24.35 -28.86 -40.41
C GLY A 614 -23.81 -29.01 -38.98
N SER A 615 -23.27 -27.91 -38.45
CA SER A 615 -23.06 -27.66 -37.03
C SER A 615 -23.29 -26.17 -36.77
N GLY A 616 -23.92 -25.81 -35.64
CA GLY A 616 -24.36 -24.45 -35.35
C GLY A 616 -23.69 -23.86 -34.10
N ARG A 617 -23.58 -22.52 -34.06
CA ARG A 617 -23.29 -21.75 -32.84
C ARG A 617 -23.60 -20.26 -33.07
N ASP A 618 -24.80 -19.83 -32.66
CA ASP A 618 -25.16 -18.42 -32.59
C ASP A 618 -24.53 -17.75 -31.37
N SER A 619 -24.01 -16.54 -31.53
CA SER A 619 -23.23 -15.84 -30.51
C SER A 619 -23.98 -14.69 -29.84
N PHE A 620 -24.71 -15.01 -28.77
CA PHE A 620 -24.85 -14.27 -27.48
C PHE A 620 -25.24 -12.77 -27.42
N LEU A 621 -25.01 -11.93 -28.44
CA LEU A 621 -25.05 -10.46 -28.32
C LEU A 621 -26.42 -9.79 -28.57
N ASN A 622 -27.51 -10.55 -28.74
CA ASN A 622 -28.87 -10.00 -28.88
C ASN A 622 -29.62 -9.82 -27.54
N TYR A 623 -29.00 -10.10 -26.39
CA TYR A 623 -29.68 -10.06 -25.09
C TYR A 623 -29.78 -8.65 -24.44
N PHE A 624 -28.98 -7.68 -24.88
CA PHE A 624 -28.71 -6.47 -24.06
C PHE A 624 -29.36 -5.15 -24.52
N PHE A 625 -30.02 -5.11 -25.69
CA PHE A 625 -30.65 -3.89 -26.22
C PHE A 625 -32.10 -4.10 -26.70
N GLY A 626 -32.86 -4.96 -26.00
CA GLY A 626 -34.29 -5.16 -26.25
C GLY A 626 -35.12 -3.93 -25.88
N LYS A 627 -35.69 -3.25 -26.89
CA LYS A 627 -36.59 -2.10 -26.74
C LYS A 627 -37.91 -2.38 -27.45
N GLU A 628 -38.93 -2.78 -26.69
CA GLU A 628 -40.28 -3.07 -27.21
C GLU A 628 -41.27 -1.91 -27.01
N SER A 629 -42.42 -1.97 -27.69
CA SER A 629 -43.56 -1.04 -27.51
C SER A 629 -44.88 -1.63 -28.02
N GLY A 630 -45.75 -2.06 -27.08
CA GLY A 630 -47.18 -2.37 -27.31
C GLY A 630 -47.52 -3.78 -27.83
N THR A 631 -48.67 -4.39 -27.48
CA THR A 631 -49.77 -3.91 -26.61
C THR A 631 -50.70 -5.05 -26.12
N THR A 632 -51.46 -4.77 -25.03
CA THR A 632 -52.51 -5.61 -24.36
C THR A 632 -52.00 -6.77 -23.48
N GLY A 633 -52.72 -7.23 -22.45
CA GLY A 633 -53.95 -6.68 -21.82
C GLY A 633 -54.58 -7.59 -20.73
N ASN A 634 -55.39 -6.99 -19.82
CA ASN A 634 -56.13 -7.59 -18.68
C ASN A 634 -55.27 -8.23 -17.55
N ALA A 635 -55.58 -8.15 -16.25
CA ALA A 635 -56.77 -7.62 -15.51
C ALA A 635 -56.41 -6.94 -14.15
N LEU A 636 -57.44 -6.56 -13.36
CA LEU A 636 -57.47 -5.76 -12.10
C LEU A 636 -57.48 -6.64 -10.80
N PRO A 637 -57.61 -6.15 -9.52
CA PRO A 637 -57.91 -4.79 -8.99
C PRO A 637 -57.20 -4.27 -7.67
N GLY A 638 -57.38 -2.98 -7.34
CA GLY A 638 -57.30 -2.38 -5.97
C GLY A 638 -55.94 -1.80 -5.52
N GLN A 639 -55.81 -0.79 -4.64
CA GLN A 639 -56.76 0.13 -3.94
C GLN A 639 -56.15 1.56 -3.79
N SER A 640 -56.87 2.53 -3.20
CA SER A 640 -56.53 3.96 -2.98
C SER A 640 -56.82 4.35 -1.48
N PRO A 641 -56.72 5.61 -0.94
CA PRO A 641 -56.74 6.95 -1.60
C PRO A 641 -55.93 8.13 -0.94
N THR A 642 -56.16 9.37 -1.44
CA THR A 642 -55.93 10.72 -0.84
C THR A 642 -54.48 11.19 -0.58
N SER A 643 -54.09 12.48 -0.65
CA SER A 643 -54.69 13.78 -1.08
C SER A 643 -53.53 14.85 -1.16
N THR A 644 -53.63 16.16 -1.50
CA THR A 644 -54.70 17.16 -1.77
C THR A 644 -54.15 18.29 -2.70
N LEU A 645 -55.00 19.18 -3.25
CA LEU A 645 -54.64 20.45 -3.93
C LEU A 645 -55.77 21.50 -3.80
N PRO A 646 -55.46 22.81 -3.82
CA PRO A 646 -56.33 23.82 -4.48
C PRO A 646 -55.54 24.91 -5.26
N GLY A 647 -56.03 25.59 -6.32
CA GLY A 647 -57.33 25.56 -7.06
C GLY A 647 -58.12 26.90 -6.95
N GLY A 648 -58.78 27.50 -7.96
CA GLY A 648 -58.97 27.21 -9.40
C GLY A 648 -58.17 28.15 -10.34
N GLN A 649 -58.67 28.78 -11.42
CA GLN A 649 -60.02 28.90 -12.05
C GLN A 649 -59.86 28.88 -13.61
N ARG A 650 -60.55 28.04 -14.41
CA ARG A 650 -61.94 28.10 -14.98
C ARG A 650 -62.19 29.14 -16.10
N HIS A 651 -63.02 28.92 -17.15
CA HIS A 651 -63.49 27.72 -17.92
C HIS A 651 -64.43 28.15 -19.09
N VAL A 652 -64.94 27.19 -19.91
CA VAL A 652 -66.13 27.26 -20.84
C VAL A 652 -65.91 27.88 -22.25
N SER A 653 -66.55 27.51 -23.39
CA SER A 653 -66.95 26.21 -24.02
C SER A 653 -67.60 26.43 -25.44
N GLN A 654 -67.71 25.36 -26.25
CA GLN A 654 -68.77 25.04 -27.25
C GLN A 654 -68.83 25.63 -28.71
N ASN A 655 -68.68 24.70 -29.68
CA ASN A 655 -69.60 24.34 -30.81
C ASN A 655 -69.79 25.14 -32.14
N ILE A 656 -69.83 24.33 -33.24
CA ILE A 656 -70.62 24.43 -34.50
C ILE A 656 -70.01 25.09 -35.78
N GLU A 657 -70.48 24.58 -36.93
CA GLU A 657 -70.15 24.68 -38.38
C GLU A 657 -70.75 25.91 -39.14
N PRO A 658 -70.66 26.08 -40.51
CA PRO A 658 -69.56 25.88 -41.49
C PRO A 658 -69.49 26.91 -42.69
N SER A 659 -68.44 26.78 -43.54
CA SER A 659 -68.46 26.90 -45.05
C SER A 659 -68.22 28.23 -45.83
N ILE A 660 -67.87 28.05 -47.14
CA ILE A 660 -67.87 28.94 -48.35
C ILE A 660 -66.64 29.85 -48.73
N ALA A 661 -65.79 29.30 -49.62
CA ALA A 661 -65.27 29.74 -50.95
C ALA A 661 -64.67 31.14 -51.34
N ALA A 662 -63.50 31.07 -52.03
CA ALA A 662 -63.02 31.85 -53.23
C ALA A 662 -62.69 33.37 -53.11
N SER A 663 -61.85 34.03 -53.96
CA SER A 663 -61.46 33.76 -55.36
C SER A 663 -60.14 34.44 -55.85
N PHE A 664 -59.83 34.31 -57.15
CA PHE A 664 -58.59 34.66 -57.87
C PHE A 664 -58.39 36.15 -58.23
N ARG A 665 -57.12 36.60 -58.40
CA ARG A 665 -56.63 37.23 -59.66
C ARG A 665 -55.10 37.30 -59.78
N ARG A 666 -54.59 38.03 -60.80
CA ARG A 666 -53.46 37.58 -61.64
C ARG A 666 -52.87 38.69 -62.55
N GLY A 667 -51.55 38.68 -62.80
CA GLY A 667 -50.85 39.45 -63.86
C GLY A 667 -50.25 40.81 -63.42
N ASP A 668 -49.31 41.45 -64.15
CA ASP A 668 -48.47 40.98 -65.28
C ASP A 668 -47.31 42.00 -65.57
N THR A 669 -46.36 41.65 -66.47
CA THR A 669 -45.38 42.51 -67.21
C THR A 669 -44.10 43.07 -66.53
N ARG A 670 -43.12 43.40 -67.40
CA ARG A 670 -41.75 43.99 -67.21
C ARG A 670 -41.72 45.42 -67.84
N PRO A 671 -40.61 46.21 -68.01
CA PRO A 671 -39.15 45.95 -67.82
C PRO A 671 -38.21 47.12 -67.35
N ALA A 672 -36.90 46.81 -67.35
CA ALA A 672 -35.72 47.68 -67.68
C ALA A 672 -34.91 48.42 -66.56
N PRO A 673 -33.60 48.74 -66.79
CA PRO A 673 -32.57 49.16 -65.81
C PRO A 673 -31.99 50.57 -66.16
N PRO A 674 -30.71 51.02 -65.91
CA PRO A 674 -29.52 50.48 -65.18
C PRO A 674 -28.77 51.53 -64.29
N VAL A 675 -27.42 51.45 -64.20
CA VAL A 675 -26.40 52.41 -63.65
C VAL A 675 -26.06 52.22 -62.14
N SER A 676 -24.79 52.25 -61.65
CA SER A 676 -23.44 51.94 -62.21
C SER A 676 -22.35 52.02 -61.11
N ILE A 677 -21.21 51.30 -61.25
CA ILE A 677 -19.84 51.64 -60.72
C ILE A 677 -19.68 51.77 -59.18
N GLN A 678 -18.80 50.97 -58.54
CA GLN A 678 -17.44 51.37 -58.09
C GLN A 678 -16.71 50.27 -57.26
N GLU A 679 -15.39 50.16 -57.43
CA GLU A 679 -14.39 49.53 -56.52
C GLU A 679 -13.79 50.65 -55.60
N PRO A 680 -12.98 50.41 -54.53
CA PRO A 680 -12.14 49.23 -54.28
C PRO A 680 -12.03 48.78 -52.79
N GLU A 681 -10.95 48.02 -52.54
CA GLU A 681 -10.46 47.30 -51.35
C GLU A 681 -10.17 48.15 -50.08
N GLU A 682 -10.32 47.55 -48.89
CA GLU A 682 -9.24 47.39 -47.89
C GLU A 682 -9.64 46.39 -46.76
N GLU A 683 -8.67 45.90 -45.98
CA GLU A 683 -8.84 44.78 -45.01
C GLU A 683 -9.07 45.23 -43.55
N THR A 684 -9.78 44.45 -42.73
CA THR A 684 -9.26 43.82 -41.47
C THR A 684 -10.32 43.13 -40.57
N ALA A 685 -9.84 42.18 -39.76
CA ALA A 685 -10.35 41.75 -38.43
C ALA A 685 -11.61 40.85 -38.28
N VAL A 686 -11.33 39.55 -38.06
CA VAL A 686 -11.85 38.64 -37.01
C VAL A 686 -13.34 38.76 -36.55
N GLY A 687 -14.11 37.71 -36.80
CA GLY A 687 -15.37 37.40 -36.11
C GLY A 687 -15.87 35.99 -36.48
N ALA A 688 -16.45 35.25 -35.54
CA ALA A 688 -16.95 33.89 -35.76
C ALA A 688 -18.46 33.79 -35.47
N GLU A 689 -19.22 33.20 -36.40
CA GLU A 689 -20.60 32.75 -36.18
C GLU A 689 -20.83 31.41 -36.89
N GLU A 690 -21.71 30.58 -36.31
CA GLU A 690 -22.20 29.34 -36.92
C GLU A 690 -23.47 29.61 -37.75
N GLY A 691 -23.69 28.83 -38.82
CA GLY A 691 -25.05 28.54 -39.27
C GLY A 691 -25.66 29.41 -40.39
N THR A 692 -25.01 29.51 -41.54
CA THR A 692 -25.69 29.89 -42.80
C THR A 692 -26.04 28.66 -43.65
N PRO A 693 -27.33 28.45 -44.03
CA PRO A 693 -27.67 27.49 -45.08
C PRO A 693 -27.20 28.02 -46.43
N GLY A 694 -26.58 27.16 -47.25
CA GLY A 694 -26.04 27.54 -48.55
C GLY A 694 -27.11 28.11 -49.50
N LEU A 695 -26.89 29.34 -49.96
CA LEU A 695 -27.61 29.93 -51.09
C LEU A 695 -26.89 29.52 -52.37
N ASP A 696 -27.56 28.76 -53.24
CA ASP A 696 -27.07 28.50 -54.59
C ASP A 696 -27.01 29.81 -55.39
N ASP A 697 -25.83 30.16 -55.92
CA ASP A 697 -25.68 31.26 -56.90
C ASP A 697 -26.30 30.84 -58.25
N PRO A 698 -27.35 31.53 -58.74
CA PRO A 698 -28.02 31.19 -60.00
C PRO A 698 -27.30 31.75 -61.25
N SER A 699 -26.10 32.34 -61.12
CA SER A 699 -25.41 33.02 -62.23
C SER A 699 -24.45 32.13 -63.05
N GLY A 700 -24.09 30.94 -62.55
CA GLY A 700 -23.25 29.99 -63.28
C GLY A 700 -24.02 29.17 -64.34
N PRO A 701 -23.44 28.88 -65.52
CA PRO A 701 -24.06 27.95 -66.47
C PRO A 701 -24.18 26.55 -65.85
N ALA A 702 -25.39 25.99 -65.92
CA ALA A 702 -25.71 24.68 -65.40
C ALA A 702 -24.72 23.61 -65.91
N LEU A 703 -24.30 22.72 -65.01
CA LEU A 703 -23.44 21.59 -65.36
C LEU A 703 -24.05 20.80 -66.52
N THR A 704 -23.26 20.57 -67.57
CA THR A 704 -23.63 19.52 -68.52
C THR A 704 -23.63 18.17 -67.81
N GLU A 705 -24.53 17.26 -68.19
CA GLU A 705 -24.61 15.92 -67.61
C GLU A 705 -23.28 15.16 -67.68
N ARG A 706 -22.48 15.46 -68.73
CA ARG A 706 -21.10 15.01 -68.89
C ARG A 706 -20.17 15.59 -67.82
N GLU A 707 -20.07 16.92 -67.70
CA GLU A 707 -19.18 17.57 -66.72
C GLU A 707 -19.51 17.17 -65.27
N ALA A 708 -20.79 16.94 -64.96
CA ALA A 708 -21.20 16.43 -63.65
C ALA A 708 -20.63 15.02 -63.36
N LEU A 709 -20.67 14.12 -64.35
CA LEU A 709 -20.11 12.77 -64.24
C LEU A 709 -18.58 12.80 -64.18
N GLU A 710 -17.93 13.63 -65.01
CA GLU A 710 -16.48 13.84 -65.00
C GLU A 710 -15.97 14.44 -63.67
N THR A 711 -16.77 15.30 -63.03
CA THR A 711 -16.46 15.88 -61.72
C THR A 711 -16.62 14.88 -60.57
N GLU A 712 -17.69 14.06 -60.56
CA GLU A 712 -17.89 13.00 -59.56
C GLU A 712 -16.83 11.89 -59.69
N LEU A 713 -16.40 11.56 -60.93
CA LEU A 713 -15.27 10.66 -61.18
C LEU A 713 -14.00 11.17 -60.50
N ILE A 714 -13.61 12.42 -60.75
CA ILE A 714 -12.40 13.00 -60.14
C ILE A 714 -12.52 13.03 -58.61
N ARG A 715 -13.68 13.41 -58.05
CA ARG A 715 -13.91 13.36 -56.60
C ARG A 715 -13.67 11.95 -56.03
N ARG A 716 -14.22 10.91 -56.66
CA ARG A 716 -14.08 9.51 -56.22
C ARG A 716 -12.63 8.99 -56.34
N LEU A 717 -11.90 9.39 -57.39
CA LEU A 717 -10.48 9.07 -57.55
C LEU A 717 -9.61 9.74 -56.48
N ILE A 718 -9.87 11.01 -56.17
CA ILE A 718 -9.18 11.76 -55.09
C ILE A 718 -9.41 11.07 -53.74
N SER A 719 -10.67 10.77 -53.37
CA SER A 719 -10.97 10.09 -52.11
C SER A 719 -10.30 8.71 -52.02
N ASN A 720 -10.29 7.93 -53.11
CA ASN A 720 -9.66 6.61 -53.11
C ASN A 720 -8.13 6.67 -52.98
N TYR A 721 -7.44 7.55 -53.74
CA TYR A 721 -5.99 7.69 -53.62
C TYR A 721 -5.56 8.29 -52.28
N PHE A 722 -6.28 9.30 -51.80
CA PHE A 722 -6.01 9.91 -50.50
C PHE A 722 -6.13 8.89 -49.36
N ASN A 723 -7.13 8.00 -49.39
CA ASN A 723 -7.27 6.97 -48.35
C ASN A 723 -6.08 6.00 -48.33
N ILE A 724 -5.54 5.61 -49.49
CA ILE A 724 -4.33 4.79 -49.61
C ILE A 724 -3.11 5.51 -49.02
N VAL A 725 -2.95 6.80 -49.32
CA VAL A 725 -1.87 7.62 -48.72
C VAL A 725 -2.08 7.78 -47.22
N ARG A 726 -3.32 7.95 -46.75
CA ARG A 726 -3.66 8.06 -45.32
C ARG A 726 -3.33 6.77 -44.55
N GLU A 727 -3.67 5.60 -45.09
CA GLU A 727 -3.26 4.30 -44.54
C GLU A 727 -1.73 4.17 -44.47
N THR A 728 -1.03 4.62 -45.51
CA THR A 728 0.44 4.61 -45.57
C THR A 728 1.06 5.55 -44.53
N ILE A 729 0.50 6.75 -44.34
CA ILE A 729 0.96 7.74 -43.35
C ILE A 729 0.65 7.29 -41.91
N ALA A 730 -0.50 6.66 -41.68
CA ALA A 730 -0.87 6.07 -40.39
C ALA A 730 0.13 5.00 -39.91
N ASP A 731 0.72 4.24 -40.84
CA ASP A 731 1.75 3.24 -40.56
C ASP A 731 3.17 3.83 -40.45
N GLN A 732 3.54 4.75 -41.36
CA GLN A 732 4.92 5.25 -41.48
C GLN A 732 5.29 6.31 -40.42
N VAL A 733 4.37 7.20 -40.03
CA VAL A 733 4.68 8.27 -39.08
C VAL A 733 4.98 7.73 -37.67
N PRO A 734 4.21 6.79 -37.09
CA PRO A 734 4.56 6.15 -35.82
C PRO A 734 5.93 5.46 -35.85
N LYS A 735 6.28 4.79 -36.96
CA LYS A 735 7.58 4.12 -37.13
C LYS A 735 8.73 5.13 -37.18
N ALA A 736 8.54 6.25 -37.88
CA ALA A 736 9.52 7.34 -37.93
C ALA A 736 9.77 7.95 -36.54
N VAL A 737 8.71 8.28 -35.80
CA VAL A 737 8.82 8.84 -34.44
C VAL A 737 9.43 7.82 -33.46
N MET A 738 9.01 6.56 -33.52
CA MET A 738 9.57 5.49 -32.69
C MET A 738 11.08 5.29 -32.95
N HIS A 739 11.53 5.39 -34.20
CA HIS A 739 12.94 5.23 -34.54
C HIS A 739 13.78 6.48 -34.19
N LEU A 740 13.38 7.66 -34.66
CA LEU A 740 14.20 8.88 -34.62
C LEU A 740 14.15 9.61 -33.27
N LEU A 741 13.04 9.51 -32.54
CA LEU A 741 12.86 10.14 -31.23
C LEU A 741 12.94 9.12 -30.08
N VAL A 742 12.07 8.11 -30.06
CA VAL A 742 11.93 7.21 -28.90
C VAL A 742 13.16 6.32 -28.74
N ASN A 743 13.45 5.44 -29.70
CA ASN A 743 14.55 4.48 -29.62
C ASN A 743 15.90 5.18 -29.55
N HIS A 744 16.15 6.19 -30.39
CA HIS A 744 17.39 6.97 -30.32
C HIS A 744 17.63 7.56 -28.93
N SER A 745 16.59 8.08 -28.25
CA SER A 745 16.72 8.61 -26.89
C SER A 745 17.03 7.50 -25.88
N LYS A 746 16.39 6.32 -26.00
CA LYS A 746 16.70 5.14 -25.15
C LYS A 746 18.15 4.66 -25.32
N ASP A 747 18.65 4.61 -26.55
CA ASP A 747 19.99 4.09 -26.85
C ASP A 747 21.10 5.06 -26.44
N VAL A 748 20.83 6.37 -26.49
CA VAL A 748 21.82 7.43 -26.26
C VAL A 748 21.81 7.98 -24.83
N VAL A 749 20.68 7.89 -24.08
CA VAL A 749 20.53 8.55 -22.76
C VAL A 749 21.67 8.24 -21.79
N GLN A 750 22.05 6.98 -21.60
CA GLN A 750 23.10 6.62 -20.63
C GLN A 750 24.47 7.22 -21.01
N ASN A 751 24.83 7.18 -22.29
CA ASN A 751 26.08 7.76 -22.81
C ASN A 751 26.07 9.29 -22.75
N ARG A 752 24.93 9.94 -23.02
CA ARG A 752 24.75 11.40 -22.93
C ARG A 752 24.88 11.88 -21.48
N LEU A 753 24.25 11.18 -20.54
CA LEU A 753 24.35 11.47 -19.11
C LEU A 753 25.81 11.34 -18.63
N VAL A 754 26.50 10.23 -18.92
CA VAL A 754 27.89 10.00 -18.52
C VAL A 754 28.82 11.07 -19.09
N SER A 755 28.72 11.40 -20.38
CA SER A 755 29.62 12.36 -21.03
C SER A 755 29.47 13.81 -20.53
N GLU A 756 28.30 14.21 -20.03
CA GLU A 756 28.09 15.56 -19.47
C GLU A 756 28.31 15.65 -17.95
N LEU A 757 27.83 14.67 -17.18
CA LEU A 757 27.76 14.77 -15.71
C LEU A 757 28.89 14.03 -14.99
N TYR A 758 29.56 13.04 -15.62
CA TYR A 758 30.66 12.32 -14.99
C TYR A 758 31.98 13.09 -15.10
N ARG A 759 32.07 14.22 -14.38
CA ARG A 759 33.24 15.11 -14.35
C ARG A 759 33.59 15.44 -12.90
N GLU A 760 34.81 15.13 -12.46
CA GLU A 760 35.21 15.19 -11.03
C GLU A 760 34.99 16.58 -10.39
N ASN A 761 35.21 17.63 -11.16
CA ASN A 761 35.02 19.03 -10.73
C ASN A 761 33.55 19.39 -10.46
N LEU A 762 32.59 18.59 -10.94
CA LEU A 762 31.15 18.78 -10.68
C LEU A 762 30.64 17.93 -9.51
N PHE A 763 31.40 16.93 -9.04
CA PHE A 763 30.90 15.94 -8.07
C PHE A 763 30.48 16.56 -6.72
N GLU A 764 31.15 17.63 -6.28
CA GLU A 764 30.83 18.33 -5.03
C GLU A 764 29.61 19.27 -5.16
N GLU A 765 29.30 19.74 -6.37
CA GLU A 765 28.09 20.53 -6.64
C GLU A 765 26.88 19.62 -6.88
N LEU A 766 27.04 18.54 -7.65
CA LEU A 766 25.96 17.60 -7.96
C LEU A 766 25.44 16.88 -6.71
N LEU A 767 26.34 16.42 -5.83
CA LEU A 767 26.01 15.74 -4.56
C LEU A 767 25.74 16.71 -3.40
N TYR A 768 25.26 17.92 -3.67
CA TYR A 768 24.81 18.83 -2.61
C TYR A 768 23.49 18.32 -1.99
N GLU A 769 23.55 17.99 -0.70
CA GLU A 769 22.39 17.60 0.11
C GLU A 769 21.60 18.83 0.57
N ASP A 770 20.27 18.70 0.67
CA ASP A 770 19.44 19.72 1.29
C ASP A 770 19.66 19.76 2.82
N ASP A 771 19.86 20.96 3.38
CA ASP A 771 20.17 21.16 4.79
C ASP A 771 19.05 20.70 5.75
N ALA A 772 17.79 20.61 5.30
CA ALA A 772 16.70 20.03 6.09
C ALA A 772 16.76 18.50 6.08
N VAL A 773 16.95 17.87 4.91
CA VAL A 773 17.12 16.41 4.79
C VAL A 773 18.32 15.94 5.63
N ARG A 774 19.42 16.70 5.59
CA ARG A 774 20.59 16.47 6.44
C ARG A 774 20.25 16.57 7.93
N GLN A 775 19.51 17.61 8.35
CA GLN A 775 19.13 17.78 9.76
C GLN A 775 18.22 16.66 10.26
N GLU A 776 17.27 16.17 9.46
CA GLU A 776 16.46 15.01 9.86
C GLU A 776 17.31 13.73 9.92
N ARG A 777 18.20 13.47 8.94
CA ARG A 777 19.13 12.33 8.98
C ARG A 777 19.99 12.35 10.25
N GLU A 778 20.57 13.50 10.60
CA GLU A 778 21.35 13.68 11.83
C GLU A 778 20.51 13.53 13.13
N LYS A 779 19.19 13.76 13.10
CA LYS A 779 18.30 13.48 14.24
C LYS A 779 17.98 11.99 14.34
N CYS A 780 17.61 11.34 13.22
CA CYS A 780 17.33 9.91 13.17
C CYS A 780 18.55 9.08 13.62
N GLU A 781 19.77 9.49 13.23
CA GLU A 781 21.01 8.83 13.68
C GLU A 781 21.20 8.94 15.21
N LYS A 782 21.06 10.15 15.78
CA LYS A 782 21.15 10.39 17.23
C LYS A 782 20.10 9.58 18.00
N LEU A 783 18.86 9.57 17.51
CA LEU A 783 17.75 8.82 18.09
C LEU A 783 17.99 7.30 18.04
N LEU A 784 18.47 6.79 16.90
CA LEU A 784 18.81 5.38 16.68
C LEU A 784 19.94 4.92 17.61
N ASN A 785 20.99 5.74 17.78
CA ASN A 785 22.08 5.46 18.72
C ASN A 785 21.60 5.48 20.18
N THR A 786 20.68 6.38 20.52
CA THR A 786 20.03 6.40 21.85
C THR A 786 19.21 5.13 22.10
N TYR A 787 18.44 4.66 21.12
CA TYR A 787 17.71 3.39 21.23
C TYR A 787 18.66 2.18 21.36
N ARG A 788 19.79 2.17 20.65
CA ARG A 788 20.82 1.12 20.78
C ARG A 788 21.43 1.08 22.19
N GLU A 789 21.69 2.25 22.80
CA GLU A 789 22.21 2.32 24.17
C GLU A 789 21.16 1.86 25.20
N ALA A 790 19.91 2.30 25.08
CA ALA A 790 18.80 1.79 25.89
C ALA A 790 18.62 0.26 25.74
N ALA A 791 18.80 -0.29 24.53
CA ALA A 791 18.69 -1.72 24.27
C ALA A 791 19.78 -2.53 24.99
N LYS A 792 21.01 -2.00 25.00
CA LYS A 792 22.14 -2.57 25.75
C LYS A 792 21.85 -2.58 27.25
N ILE A 793 21.43 -1.43 27.81
CA ILE A 793 21.10 -1.26 29.23
C ILE A 793 20.00 -2.25 29.69
N ILE A 794 18.95 -2.45 28.88
CA ILE A 794 17.90 -3.45 29.16
C ILE A 794 18.44 -4.90 29.00
N GLY A 795 19.35 -5.13 28.06
CA GLY A 795 19.99 -6.42 27.84
C GLY A 795 20.77 -6.92 29.05
N GLU A 796 21.57 -6.04 29.66
CA GLU A 796 22.36 -6.33 30.87
C GLU A 796 21.49 -6.83 32.04
N VAL A 797 20.34 -6.18 32.29
CA VAL A 797 19.39 -6.60 33.34
C VAL A 797 18.78 -7.97 33.09
N LEU A 798 18.41 -8.29 31.84
CA LEU A 798 17.81 -9.59 31.55
C LEU A 798 18.78 -10.74 31.81
N VAL A 799 20.08 -10.54 31.59
CA VAL A 799 21.12 -11.52 31.96
C VAL A 799 21.20 -11.69 33.48
N ILE A 800 21.17 -10.60 34.25
CA ILE A 800 21.14 -10.64 35.72
C ILE A 800 19.90 -11.40 36.23
N VAL A 801 18.71 -11.03 35.77
CA VAL A 801 17.44 -11.66 36.21
C VAL A 801 17.39 -13.15 35.88
N VAL A 802 17.85 -13.57 34.70
CA VAL A 802 17.94 -15.00 34.32
C VAL A 802 18.99 -15.75 35.16
N SER A 803 20.09 -15.09 35.53
CA SER A 803 21.14 -15.70 36.35
C SER A 803 20.66 -15.97 37.78
N TYR A 804 19.92 -15.04 38.40
CA TYR A 804 19.31 -15.24 39.73
C TYR A 804 18.13 -16.22 39.71
N LEU A 805 17.36 -16.31 38.62
CA LEU A 805 16.34 -17.35 38.48
C LEU A 805 16.95 -18.76 38.43
N ARG A 806 18.20 -18.89 37.96
CA ARG A 806 18.94 -20.17 38.04
C ARG A 806 19.46 -20.50 39.46
N SER A 807 19.77 -19.52 40.30
CA SER A 807 20.23 -19.79 41.67
C SER A 807 19.10 -20.21 42.60
N ASP A 808 18.01 -19.45 42.63
CA ASP A 808 16.98 -19.60 43.67
C ASP A 808 16.06 -20.83 43.43
N MET A 809 16.03 -21.38 42.21
CA MET A 809 15.18 -22.54 41.88
C MET A 809 15.79 -23.92 42.17
N PHE A 810 17.09 -24.03 42.51
CA PHE A 810 17.79 -25.33 42.61
C PHE A 810 17.08 -26.39 43.48
N PRO A 811 16.52 -26.08 44.67
CA PRO A 811 15.78 -27.05 45.48
C PRO A 811 14.40 -27.40 44.90
N ALA A 812 13.72 -26.42 44.30
CA ALA A 812 12.36 -26.58 43.79
C ALA A 812 12.32 -27.36 42.47
N LEU A 813 13.34 -27.18 41.62
CA LEU A 813 13.45 -27.87 40.33
C LEU A 813 13.57 -29.40 40.52
N LEU A 814 14.25 -29.85 41.58
CA LEU A 814 14.47 -31.27 41.87
C LEU A 814 13.15 -32.02 42.14
N VAL A 815 12.23 -31.37 42.88
CA VAL A 815 10.91 -31.93 43.20
C VAL A 815 10.00 -31.91 41.97
N LEU A 816 10.02 -30.82 41.19
CA LEU A 816 9.26 -30.70 39.95
C LEU A 816 9.74 -31.69 38.86
N ALA A 817 11.05 -31.98 38.77
CA ALA A 817 11.59 -32.98 37.86
C ALA A 817 11.07 -34.40 38.16
N PHE A 818 10.89 -34.74 39.43
CA PHE A 818 10.34 -36.03 39.86
C PHE A 818 8.83 -36.20 39.60
N VAL A 819 8.10 -35.11 39.41
CA VAL A 819 6.66 -35.14 39.05
C VAL A 819 6.47 -35.02 37.54
N ALA A 820 7.26 -34.18 36.85
CA ALA A 820 7.18 -33.99 35.40
C ALA A 820 7.50 -35.27 34.60
N THR A 821 8.48 -36.05 35.06
CA THR A 821 8.88 -37.33 34.44
C THR A 821 7.77 -38.39 34.43
N ALA A 822 6.72 -38.23 35.24
CA ALA A 822 5.58 -39.15 35.28
C ALA A 822 4.38 -38.73 34.40
N PHE A 823 4.35 -37.50 33.86
CA PHE A 823 3.12 -36.93 33.26
C PHE A 823 3.24 -36.34 31.85
N THR A 824 4.44 -36.18 31.28
CA THR A 824 4.61 -35.69 29.91
C THR A 824 5.03 -36.76 28.91
N GLN A 825 4.15 -37.75 28.70
CA GLN A 825 3.99 -38.34 27.36
C GLN A 825 2.79 -37.69 26.67
N ARG A 826 2.98 -37.30 25.40
CA ARG A 826 1.99 -36.63 24.51
C ARG A 826 1.60 -35.20 24.90
N GLN A 827 2.43 -34.25 24.45
CA GLN A 827 1.91 -33.16 23.63
C GLN A 827 3.02 -32.63 22.71
N ASP A 828 2.80 -32.69 21.41
CA ASP A 828 3.74 -32.14 20.43
C ASP A 828 3.70 -30.61 20.47
N GLN A 829 4.85 -29.97 20.60
CA GLN A 829 5.01 -28.52 20.44
C GLN A 829 6.12 -28.25 19.43
N GLN A 830 5.74 -27.95 18.19
CA GLN A 830 6.65 -27.34 17.23
C GLN A 830 6.91 -25.87 17.64
N PRO A 831 8.16 -25.38 17.63
CA PRO A 831 8.43 -23.97 17.78
C PRO A 831 8.02 -23.23 16.49
N LEU A 832 6.96 -22.43 16.55
CA LEU A 832 6.55 -21.53 15.46
C LEU A 832 7.56 -20.37 15.33
N ILE A 833 8.64 -20.61 14.58
CA ILE A 833 9.68 -19.64 14.25
C ILE A 833 9.08 -18.52 13.39
N SER A 834 9.27 -17.25 13.77
CA SER A 834 8.79 -16.13 12.95
C SER A 834 9.69 -15.89 11.74
N LYS A 835 9.15 -15.21 10.71
CA LYS A 835 9.91 -14.81 9.51
C LYS A 835 11.22 -14.07 9.84
N HIS A 836 11.19 -13.26 10.90
CA HIS A 836 12.33 -12.45 11.34
C HIS A 836 13.40 -13.30 12.08
N ASP A 837 12.96 -14.29 12.87
CA ASP A 837 13.87 -15.17 13.61
C ASP A 837 14.69 -16.04 12.66
N LEU A 838 14.06 -16.59 11.60
CA LEU A 838 14.74 -17.41 10.59
C LEU A 838 15.86 -16.64 9.87
N ILE A 839 15.57 -15.46 9.30
CA ILE A 839 16.58 -14.67 8.57
C ILE A 839 17.71 -14.20 9.51
N SER A 840 17.39 -13.82 10.76
CA SER A 840 18.42 -13.46 11.74
C SER A 840 19.32 -14.64 12.10
N SER A 841 18.78 -15.85 12.17
CA SER A 841 19.52 -17.09 12.45
C SER A 841 20.42 -17.49 11.27
N LEU A 842 19.92 -17.39 10.04
CA LEU A 842 20.69 -17.67 8.83
C LEU A 842 21.87 -16.68 8.64
N LYS A 843 21.66 -15.40 8.94
CA LYS A 843 22.74 -14.39 8.95
C LYS A 843 23.75 -14.65 10.07
N LYS A 844 23.30 -15.00 11.28
CA LYS A 844 24.18 -15.33 12.42
C LYS A 844 25.02 -16.59 12.18
N ALA A 845 24.52 -17.54 11.38
CA ALA A 845 25.26 -18.75 10.98
C ALA A 845 26.08 -18.57 9.69
N GLU A 846 26.22 -17.34 9.17
CA GLU A 846 26.92 -17.01 7.94
C GLU A 846 26.41 -17.80 6.71
N ILE A 847 25.16 -18.26 6.72
CA ILE A 847 24.54 -18.95 5.58
C ILE A 847 24.09 -17.93 4.53
N ILE A 848 23.72 -16.73 4.99
CA ILE A 848 23.63 -15.52 4.18
C ILE A 848 24.87 -14.67 4.52
N PRO A 849 25.79 -14.36 3.57
CA PRO A 849 25.67 -14.51 2.11
C PRO A 849 26.35 -15.76 1.50
N THR A 850 26.89 -16.71 2.28
CA THR A 850 27.73 -17.80 1.73
C THR A 850 26.97 -18.76 0.81
N VAL A 851 25.76 -19.22 1.20
CA VAL A 851 24.95 -20.18 0.42
C VAL A 851 23.74 -19.51 -0.23
N LEU A 852 23.19 -18.48 0.42
CA LEU A 852 21.95 -17.82 0.02
C LEU A 852 22.10 -16.31 0.07
N ASP A 853 21.45 -15.62 -0.86
CA ASP A 853 21.24 -14.18 -0.75
C ASP A 853 20.08 -13.84 0.21
N SER A 854 19.87 -12.55 0.48
CA SER A 854 18.78 -12.11 1.37
C SER A 854 17.41 -12.24 0.70
N PHE A 855 16.75 -13.39 0.89
CA PHE A 855 15.41 -13.68 0.39
C PHE A 855 14.30 -13.37 1.43
N HIS A 856 13.04 -13.40 0.98
CA HIS A 856 11.85 -13.22 1.82
C HIS A 856 11.14 -14.57 2.07
N PRO A 857 11.17 -15.15 3.29
CA PRO A 857 10.57 -16.46 3.55
C PRO A 857 9.04 -16.47 3.36
N LYS A 858 8.59 -17.25 2.38
CA LYS A 858 7.18 -17.51 2.07
C LYS A 858 6.71 -18.83 2.71
N LEU A 859 7.61 -19.80 2.87
CA LEU A 859 7.38 -21.12 3.47
C LEU A 859 8.32 -21.39 4.65
N ALA A 860 7.82 -22.08 5.67
CA ALA A 860 8.63 -22.76 6.68
C ALA A 860 8.87 -24.22 6.27
N LEU A 861 10.06 -24.73 6.58
CA LEU A 861 10.52 -26.07 6.24
C LEU A 861 10.88 -26.84 7.53
N ASP A 862 10.01 -27.76 7.94
CA ASP A 862 10.29 -28.73 9.01
C ASP A 862 10.95 -29.98 8.42
N ILE A 863 12.01 -30.49 9.07
CA ILE A 863 12.80 -31.64 8.58
C ILE A 863 13.02 -32.61 9.74
N SER A 864 12.68 -33.88 9.54
CA SER A 864 12.73 -34.91 10.57
C SER A 864 13.19 -36.27 10.04
N TRP A 865 14.00 -36.95 10.82
CA TRP A 865 14.37 -38.36 10.67
C TRP A 865 13.63 -39.19 11.71
N LYS A 866 13.76 -40.52 11.63
CA LYS A 866 13.13 -41.47 12.56
C LYS A 866 13.50 -41.22 14.04
N HIS A 867 14.69 -40.66 14.30
CA HIS A 867 15.25 -40.45 15.64
C HIS A 867 15.88 -39.06 15.86
N ALA A 868 15.65 -38.09 14.97
CA ALA A 868 16.20 -36.73 15.06
C ALA A 868 15.34 -35.71 14.29
N THR A 869 15.50 -34.42 14.59
CA THR A 869 14.81 -33.30 13.92
C THR A 869 15.79 -32.15 13.71
N ALA A 870 15.80 -31.53 12.53
CA ALA A 870 16.57 -30.32 12.28
C ALA A 870 15.73 -29.09 12.66
N HIS A 871 16.07 -28.48 13.79
CA HIS A 871 15.59 -27.17 14.19
C HIS A 871 16.67 -26.15 13.83
N VAL A 872 16.28 -24.97 13.36
CA VAL A 872 17.19 -23.91 12.88
C VAL A 872 18.38 -23.70 13.81
N GLY A 873 19.56 -24.17 13.40
CA GLY A 873 20.82 -24.06 14.14
C GLY A 873 21.08 -25.07 15.27
N ASN A 874 20.29 -26.14 15.41
CA ASN A 874 20.63 -27.23 16.34
C ASN A 874 21.81 -28.08 15.83
N THR A 875 22.49 -28.81 16.73
CA THR A 875 23.47 -29.84 16.32
C THR A 875 22.79 -31.20 16.33
N VAL A 876 22.95 -31.97 15.26
CA VAL A 876 22.42 -33.33 15.10
C VAL A 876 23.58 -34.31 14.86
N ASP A 877 23.36 -35.54 15.29
CA ASP A 877 24.31 -36.65 15.28
C ASP A 877 24.26 -37.40 13.92
N PRO A 878 25.38 -37.53 13.17
CA PRO A 878 25.42 -38.20 11.86
C PRO A 878 24.81 -39.59 11.80
N ASP A 879 24.92 -40.39 12.87
CA ASP A 879 24.35 -41.75 12.91
C ASP A 879 22.81 -41.75 12.83
N LYS A 880 22.19 -40.61 13.15
CA LYS A 880 20.73 -40.41 13.10
C LYS A 880 20.23 -39.82 11.78
N LEU A 881 21.15 -39.55 10.84
CA LEU A 881 20.92 -38.85 9.56
C LEU A 881 21.06 -39.78 8.33
N GLN A 882 21.21 -41.09 8.53
CA GLN A 882 21.53 -42.04 7.46
C GLN A 882 20.36 -42.29 6.47
N ASP A 883 19.13 -42.36 6.99
CA ASP A 883 17.91 -42.43 6.17
C ASP A 883 17.58 -41.07 5.55
N SER A 884 16.84 -41.04 4.44
CA SER A 884 16.35 -39.76 3.88
C SER A 884 15.29 -39.09 4.78
N PRO A 885 15.30 -37.75 4.90
CA PRO A 885 14.42 -37.04 5.82
C PRO A 885 12.96 -36.96 5.34
N LYS A 886 12.04 -36.99 6.31
CA LYS A 886 10.66 -36.52 6.13
C LYS A 886 10.62 -35.01 6.27
N THR A 887 10.22 -34.34 5.21
CA THR A 887 10.05 -32.88 5.18
C THR A 887 8.58 -32.48 5.17
N THR A 888 8.25 -31.39 5.86
CA THR A 888 6.91 -30.79 5.89
C THR A 888 7.03 -29.30 5.59
N LEU A 889 6.12 -28.79 4.76
CA LEU A 889 6.06 -27.39 4.37
C LEU A 889 4.81 -26.75 4.99
N SER A 890 4.96 -25.56 5.56
CA SER A 890 3.85 -24.77 6.09
C SER A 890 3.96 -23.30 5.67
N SER A 891 2.83 -22.61 5.57
CA SER A 891 2.81 -21.19 5.18
C SER A 891 3.08 -20.30 6.39
N LEU A 892 4.02 -19.36 6.26
CA LEU A 892 4.41 -18.41 7.31
C LEU A 892 3.37 -17.28 7.56
N ASN A 893 2.12 -17.46 7.15
CA ASN A 893 1.05 -16.44 7.17
C ASN A 893 -0.10 -16.78 8.15
N HIS A 894 0.22 -17.12 9.40
CA HIS A 894 -0.76 -17.16 10.50
C HIS A 894 -0.41 -16.14 11.59
N GLY A 895 -0.81 -14.87 11.41
CA GLY A 895 -0.61 -13.88 12.49
C GLY A 895 -0.70 -12.39 12.19
N GLN A 896 -1.58 -11.90 11.30
CA GLN A 896 -2.16 -10.54 11.41
C GLN A 896 -3.26 -10.32 10.35
N GLY A 897 -4.28 -9.55 10.70
CA GLY A 897 -5.37 -9.18 9.80
C GLY A 897 -5.17 -7.79 9.22
N THR A 898 -4.63 -7.70 8.01
CA THR A 898 -4.61 -6.49 7.18
C THR A 898 -5.13 -6.84 5.79
N SER A 899 -6.10 -6.08 5.28
CA SER A 899 -6.83 -6.42 4.05
C SER A 899 -6.14 -5.84 2.81
N GLU A 900 -4.97 -6.36 2.45
CA GLU A 900 -4.31 -6.01 1.18
C GLU A 900 -3.42 -7.14 0.65
N THR A 901 -3.47 -7.35 -0.67
CA THR A 901 -2.87 -8.47 -1.43
C THR A 901 -3.30 -9.89 -1.02
N LYS A 902 -3.97 -10.62 -1.93
CA LYS A 902 -3.99 -12.08 -1.88
C LYS A 902 -2.58 -12.61 -2.22
N PRO A 903 -2.08 -13.68 -1.59
CA PRO A 903 -0.87 -14.34 -2.07
C PRO A 903 -1.12 -14.87 -3.48
N LEU A 904 -0.27 -14.46 -4.43
CA LEU A 904 -0.40 -14.76 -5.86
C LEU A 904 -0.11 -16.24 -6.22
N LEU A 905 0.49 -16.99 -5.29
CA LEU A 905 0.96 -18.35 -5.48
C LEU A 905 0.37 -19.26 -4.41
N LYS A 906 -0.16 -20.43 -4.82
CA LYS A 906 -0.52 -21.53 -3.91
C LYS A 906 0.53 -22.63 -4.04
N PRO A 907 1.16 -23.08 -2.94
CA PRO A 907 2.18 -24.15 -2.99
C PRO A 907 1.68 -25.48 -3.59
N GLU A 908 0.37 -25.73 -3.58
CA GLU A 908 -0.26 -26.93 -4.15
C GLU A 908 -0.36 -26.94 -5.69
N GLU A 909 -0.18 -25.79 -6.36
CA GLU A 909 -0.41 -25.62 -7.80
C GLU A 909 0.90 -25.46 -8.61
N MET A 910 2.07 -25.75 -8.02
CA MET A 910 3.40 -25.50 -8.57
C MET A 910 4.37 -26.65 -8.29
N GLN A 911 5.42 -26.77 -9.11
CA GLN A 911 6.56 -27.64 -8.83
C GLN A 911 7.45 -27.00 -7.76
N LEU A 912 7.62 -27.67 -6.63
CA LEU A 912 8.59 -27.29 -5.59
C LEU A 912 9.80 -28.19 -5.67
N THR A 913 10.99 -27.65 -5.42
CA THR A 913 12.25 -28.39 -5.34
C THR A 913 12.86 -28.19 -3.96
N ILE A 914 13.45 -29.23 -3.40
CA ILE A 914 14.24 -29.16 -2.16
C ILE A 914 15.69 -29.53 -2.45
N ALA A 915 16.61 -28.75 -1.92
CA ALA A 915 18.05 -28.95 -2.00
C ALA A 915 18.69 -29.07 -0.61
N LEU A 916 19.77 -29.84 -0.48
CA LEU A 916 20.63 -29.93 0.69
C LEU A 916 22.09 -29.71 0.29
N THR A 917 22.79 -28.81 0.97
CA THR A 917 24.21 -28.54 0.72
C THR A 917 25.03 -28.28 1.98
N ASP A 918 26.33 -28.60 1.92
CA ASP A 918 27.34 -28.41 2.97
C ASP A 918 28.36 -27.33 2.55
N PRO A 919 28.25 -26.08 3.06
CA PRO A 919 29.21 -25.00 2.80
C PRO A 919 30.55 -25.14 3.55
N ASP A 920 30.72 -26.13 4.42
CA ASP A 920 31.90 -26.27 5.28
C ASP A 920 32.79 -27.45 4.86
N ALA A 921 32.63 -28.00 3.65
CA ALA A 921 33.44 -29.10 3.13
C ALA A 921 34.72 -28.63 2.38
N PRO A 922 35.85 -29.35 2.47
CA PRO A 922 36.15 -30.43 3.41
C PRO A 922 36.25 -29.97 4.87
N SER A 923 36.59 -28.71 5.14
CA SER A 923 36.46 -28.09 6.47
C SER A 923 36.15 -26.59 6.32
N ARG A 924 35.54 -25.97 7.33
CA ARG A 924 35.25 -24.52 7.32
C ARG A 924 36.50 -23.63 7.22
N GLU A 925 37.68 -24.19 7.54
CA GLU A 925 38.98 -23.52 7.44
C GLU A 925 39.65 -23.72 6.07
N ASN A 926 39.16 -24.66 5.25
CA ASN A 926 39.62 -24.92 3.89
C ASN A 926 38.42 -25.13 2.94
N PRO A 927 37.92 -24.07 2.26
CA PRO A 927 36.71 -24.12 1.44
C PRO A 927 36.88 -24.78 0.06
N GLU A 928 37.90 -25.61 -0.16
CA GLU A 928 38.20 -26.26 -1.44
C GLU A 928 37.00 -27.00 -2.07
N TRP A 929 36.10 -27.57 -1.26
CA TRP A 929 34.88 -28.25 -1.73
C TRP A 929 33.61 -27.59 -1.18
N ALA A 930 33.63 -26.29 -0.86
CA ALA A 930 32.47 -25.66 -0.23
C ALA A 930 31.22 -25.78 -1.12
N GLN A 931 30.07 -25.95 -0.47
CA GLN A 931 28.80 -26.30 -1.11
C GLN A 931 28.85 -27.67 -1.82
N VAL A 932 29.25 -28.73 -1.13
CA VAL A 932 28.96 -30.09 -1.61
C VAL A 932 27.45 -30.24 -1.72
N CYS A 933 26.97 -30.75 -2.87
CA CYS A 933 25.56 -31.11 -3.03
C CYS A 933 25.30 -32.49 -2.41
N HIS A 934 24.37 -32.52 -1.45
CA HIS A 934 24.01 -33.72 -0.68
C HIS A 934 22.66 -34.34 -1.09
N TRP A 935 21.68 -33.54 -1.52
CA TRP A 935 20.38 -34.05 -1.99
C TRP A 935 19.68 -33.02 -2.88
N ILE A 936 18.99 -33.46 -3.92
CA ILE A 936 18.03 -32.66 -4.68
C ILE A 936 16.82 -33.52 -5.00
N ALA A 937 15.62 -33.05 -4.66
CA ALA A 937 14.39 -33.71 -5.05
C ALA A 937 13.28 -32.72 -5.41
N THR A 938 12.38 -33.11 -6.32
CA THR A 938 11.26 -32.29 -6.81
C THR A 938 9.91 -32.91 -6.46
N SER A 939 8.88 -32.09 -6.28
CA SER A 939 7.49 -32.55 -6.16
C SER A 939 6.84 -32.67 -7.54
N VAL A 940 6.01 -33.68 -7.77
CA VAL A 940 5.21 -33.79 -9.01
C VAL A 940 4.03 -32.79 -9.00
N PRO A 941 3.83 -31.95 -10.04
CA PRO A 941 2.68 -31.05 -10.13
C PRO A 941 1.32 -31.78 -10.16
N LYS A 942 0.38 -31.37 -9.29
CA LYS A 942 -0.97 -31.94 -9.27
C LYS A 942 -1.86 -31.31 -10.34
N HIS A 943 -1.90 -31.90 -11.53
CA HIS A 943 -2.97 -31.65 -12.49
C HIS A 943 -4.32 -32.01 -11.85
N ARG A 944 -5.22 -31.01 -11.71
CA ARG A 944 -6.56 -31.24 -11.14
C ARG A 944 -7.43 -32.04 -12.11
N SER A 945 -7.70 -33.31 -11.79
CA SER A 945 -8.96 -33.94 -12.17
C SER A 945 -10.12 -33.24 -11.46
N ALA A 946 -11.21 -33.01 -12.17
CA ALA A 946 -12.29 -32.14 -11.70
C ALA A 946 -13.36 -32.87 -10.87
N GLU A 947 -12.97 -33.56 -9.79
CA GLU A 947 -13.93 -34.17 -8.84
C GLU A 947 -13.32 -34.43 -7.44
N ALA A 948 -13.44 -33.45 -6.54
CA ALA A 948 -13.26 -33.61 -5.08
C ALA A 948 -13.89 -32.40 -4.34
N GLY A 949 -14.44 -32.64 -3.15
CA GLY A 949 -15.14 -31.61 -2.36
C GLY A 949 -14.25 -30.64 -1.59
N PHE A 950 -14.87 -29.65 -0.93
CA PHE A 950 -14.20 -28.78 0.04
C PHE A 950 -13.75 -29.58 1.26
N ASP A 951 -12.47 -29.47 1.62
CA ASP A 951 -11.98 -29.73 2.98
C ASP A 951 -11.03 -28.59 3.38
N THR A 952 -11.17 -28.07 4.60
CA THR A 952 -10.55 -26.81 5.05
C THR A 952 -9.50 -27.05 6.13
N ALA A 953 -8.47 -27.82 5.78
CA ALA A 953 -7.34 -28.15 6.67
C ALA A 953 -5.99 -27.81 6.01
N LEU A 954 -5.43 -26.63 6.32
CA LEU A 954 -4.16 -26.13 5.77
C LEU A 954 -2.91 -26.78 6.43
N VAL A 955 -2.83 -28.12 6.37
CA VAL A 955 -1.61 -28.89 6.63
C VAL A 955 -1.47 -29.93 5.52
N THR A 956 -0.80 -29.55 4.44
CA THR A 956 -0.53 -30.42 3.28
C THR A 956 0.49 -31.51 3.64
N LYS A 957 0.01 -32.61 4.23
CA LYS A 957 0.83 -33.79 4.49
C LYS A 957 1.32 -34.40 3.16
N HIS A 958 2.64 -34.43 3.00
CA HIS A 958 3.40 -35.02 1.90
C HIS A 958 3.18 -34.40 0.50
N PRO A 959 4.13 -33.56 0.03
CA PRO A 959 4.68 -33.75 -1.30
C PRO A 959 5.29 -35.16 -1.39
N HIS A 960 5.03 -35.89 -2.48
CA HIS A 960 5.90 -37.00 -2.85
C HIS A 960 7.10 -36.39 -3.57
N TRP A 961 8.28 -36.57 -3.01
CA TRP A 961 9.53 -36.10 -3.61
C TRP A 961 10.07 -37.16 -4.57
N GLU A 962 10.67 -36.71 -5.67
CA GLU A 962 11.35 -37.53 -6.68
C GLU A 962 12.81 -37.02 -6.78
N ASP A 963 13.76 -37.91 -6.50
CA ASP A 963 15.19 -37.55 -6.38
C ASP A 963 15.80 -37.23 -7.76
N ILE A 964 16.19 -35.98 -7.97
CA ILE A 964 17.02 -35.52 -9.10
C ILE A 964 18.50 -35.86 -8.84
N MET A 965 18.92 -35.78 -7.58
CA MET A 965 20.19 -36.30 -7.10
C MET A 965 19.96 -37.01 -5.75
N PRO A 966 20.30 -38.31 -5.63
CA PRO A 966 19.93 -39.12 -4.48
C PRO A 966 20.54 -38.61 -3.17
N TYR A 967 19.81 -38.80 -2.07
CA TYR A 967 20.21 -38.38 -0.74
C TYR A 967 21.54 -39.02 -0.29
N LYS A 968 22.56 -38.18 -0.08
CA LYS A 968 23.83 -38.51 0.57
C LYS A 968 23.76 -38.01 2.03
N PRO A 969 23.86 -38.88 3.05
CA PRO A 969 23.70 -38.45 4.43
C PRO A 969 24.79 -37.44 4.86
N PRO A 970 24.43 -36.43 5.66
CA PRO A 970 25.39 -35.57 6.35
C PRO A 970 26.40 -36.38 7.17
N GLY A 971 27.68 -36.08 6.98
CA GLY A 971 28.78 -36.89 7.51
C GLY A 971 30.11 -36.12 7.45
N PRO A 972 30.32 -35.13 8.33
CA PRO A 972 31.57 -34.37 8.34
C PRO A 972 32.77 -35.29 8.59
N PRO A 973 33.93 -35.05 7.95
CA PRO A 973 35.10 -35.89 8.19
C PRO A 973 35.61 -35.81 9.64
N PRO A 974 36.42 -36.79 10.11
CA PRO A 974 37.11 -36.68 11.39
C PRO A 974 37.99 -35.42 11.42
N LYS A 975 37.96 -34.70 12.55
CA LYS A 975 38.80 -33.51 12.86
C LYS A 975 38.57 -32.24 12.03
N THR A 976 37.47 -32.12 11.28
CA THR A 976 37.13 -30.91 10.48
C THR A 976 36.22 -29.90 11.20
N GLY A 977 35.71 -30.25 12.39
CA GLY A 977 34.80 -29.42 13.17
C GLY A 977 33.32 -29.61 12.79
N LYS A 978 32.49 -28.66 13.24
CA LYS A 978 31.04 -28.65 12.97
C LYS A 978 30.76 -28.10 11.57
N HIS A 979 30.17 -28.93 10.71
CA HIS A 979 29.69 -28.53 9.39
C HIS A 979 28.23 -28.08 9.48
N ARG A 980 27.86 -27.04 8.74
CA ARG A 980 26.48 -26.61 8.47
C ARG A 980 25.89 -27.52 7.40
N TYR A 981 24.63 -27.92 7.57
CA TYR A 981 23.85 -28.61 6.54
C TYR A 981 22.59 -27.79 6.27
N VAL A 982 22.58 -27.15 5.09
CA VAL A 982 21.60 -26.13 4.70
C VAL A 982 20.57 -26.74 3.76
N PHE A 983 19.31 -26.72 4.17
CA PHE A 983 18.17 -27.16 3.38
C PHE A 983 17.42 -25.95 2.81
N VAL A 984 17.05 -26.01 1.53
CA VAL A 984 16.48 -24.87 0.80
C VAL A 984 15.29 -25.33 -0.04
N VAL A 985 14.19 -24.58 0.00
CA VAL A 985 12.98 -24.78 -0.81
C VAL A 985 12.97 -23.77 -1.95
N LEU A 986 12.83 -24.29 -3.17
CA LEU A 986 12.92 -23.58 -4.43
C LEU A 986 11.62 -23.73 -5.25
N ALA A 987 11.26 -22.72 -6.04
CA ALA A 987 10.11 -22.73 -6.94
C ALA A 987 10.34 -21.87 -8.20
N PRO A 988 9.62 -22.07 -9.32
CA PRO A 988 9.87 -21.32 -10.56
C PRO A 988 9.71 -19.81 -10.39
N MET A 989 10.73 -19.02 -10.75
CA MET A 989 10.73 -17.54 -10.67
C MET A 989 9.51 -16.91 -11.37
N ASN A 990 9.15 -17.44 -12.54
CA ASN A 990 8.04 -16.94 -13.36
C ASN A 990 6.66 -17.44 -12.89
N GLY A 991 6.58 -18.19 -11.78
CA GLY A 991 5.32 -18.73 -11.25
C GLY A 991 4.62 -19.73 -12.19
N THR A 992 5.35 -20.37 -13.11
CA THR A 992 4.76 -21.33 -14.05
C THR A 992 4.19 -22.55 -13.33
N LYS A 993 3.17 -23.14 -13.96
CA LYS A 993 2.50 -24.38 -13.52
C LYS A 993 2.87 -25.59 -14.38
N GLU A 994 3.62 -25.36 -15.45
CA GLU A 994 4.20 -26.42 -16.28
C GLU A 994 5.39 -27.05 -15.56
N ALA A 995 5.68 -28.32 -15.85
CA ALA A 995 6.79 -29.01 -15.21
C ALA A 995 8.14 -28.51 -15.76
N LEU A 996 9.00 -28.03 -14.87
CA LEU A 996 10.39 -27.69 -15.20
C LEU A 996 11.21 -28.98 -15.40
N HIS A 997 11.93 -29.04 -16.52
CA HIS A 997 12.94 -30.07 -16.77
C HIS A 997 14.22 -29.72 -16.00
N LEU A 998 14.26 -30.08 -14.72
CA LEU A 998 15.40 -29.84 -13.83
C LEU A 998 16.56 -30.80 -14.16
N VAL A 999 17.74 -30.25 -14.42
CA VAL A 999 18.95 -31.01 -14.77
C VAL A 999 19.77 -31.28 -13.51
N LYS A 1000 20.23 -32.52 -13.31
CA LYS A 1000 21.12 -32.83 -12.19
C LYS A 1000 22.45 -32.06 -12.32
N PRO A 1001 23.05 -31.59 -11.20
CA PRO A 1001 24.42 -31.09 -11.19
C PRO A 1001 25.41 -32.07 -11.82
N ALA A 1002 26.47 -31.54 -12.42
CA ALA A 1002 27.56 -32.37 -12.93
C ALA A 1002 28.34 -33.01 -11.78
N ASP A 1003 28.81 -34.26 -11.97
CA ASP A 1003 29.56 -35.02 -10.97
C ASP A 1003 31.01 -34.47 -10.81
N ARG A 1004 31.13 -33.32 -10.13
CA ARG A 1004 32.35 -32.58 -9.78
C ARG A 1004 32.29 -32.18 -8.29
N GLN A 1005 33.34 -31.51 -7.78
CA GLN A 1005 33.52 -31.24 -6.34
C GLN A 1005 32.40 -30.39 -5.70
N HIS A 1006 31.93 -29.32 -6.35
CA HIS A 1006 30.86 -28.45 -5.83
C HIS A 1006 29.87 -28.02 -6.94
N TRP A 1007 28.68 -28.64 -6.97
CA TRP A 1007 27.57 -28.46 -7.94
C TRP A 1007 27.90 -28.48 -9.45
N GLY A 1008 29.15 -28.68 -9.87
CA GLY A 1008 29.58 -28.66 -11.28
C GLY A 1008 30.55 -27.52 -11.64
N TYR A 1009 30.58 -26.48 -10.82
CA TYR A 1009 31.24 -25.20 -11.11
C TYR A 1009 32.74 -25.21 -10.78
N GLU A 1010 33.40 -24.06 -10.97
CA GLU A 1010 34.82 -23.81 -10.65
C GLU A 1010 35.00 -22.81 -9.48
N LYS A 1011 33.92 -22.45 -8.79
CA LYS A 1011 33.90 -21.51 -7.65
C LYS A 1011 33.15 -22.11 -6.45
N ALA A 1012 33.74 -21.98 -5.27
CA ALA A 1012 33.25 -22.56 -4.02
C ALA A 1012 31.96 -21.91 -3.47
N ASP A 1013 31.78 -20.59 -3.66
CA ASP A 1013 30.69 -19.82 -3.03
C ASP A 1013 29.38 -19.72 -3.84
N LEU A 1014 29.31 -20.28 -5.05
CA LEU A 1014 28.17 -20.07 -5.95
C LEU A 1014 27.30 -21.32 -6.20
N GLY A 1015 27.71 -22.50 -5.75
CA GLY A 1015 27.15 -23.79 -6.18
C GLY A 1015 25.62 -23.90 -6.19
N LEU A 1016 24.93 -23.57 -5.10
CA LEU A 1016 23.47 -23.62 -5.04
C LEU A 1016 22.80 -22.47 -5.83
N ARG A 1017 23.40 -21.28 -5.84
CA ARG A 1017 22.84 -20.08 -6.50
C ARG A 1017 22.89 -20.20 -8.01
N GLU A 1018 24.06 -20.51 -8.55
CA GLU A 1018 24.30 -20.63 -10.00
C GLU A 1018 23.41 -21.73 -10.61
N TRP A 1019 23.23 -22.86 -9.91
CA TRP A 1019 22.29 -23.91 -10.32
C TRP A 1019 20.82 -23.49 -10.20
N ALA A 1020 20.43 -22.76 -9.15
CA ALA A 1020 19.06 -22.27 -9.01
C ALA A 1020 18.70 -21.26 -10.10
N ASP A 1021 19.60 -20.34 -10.43
CA ASP A 1021 19.44 -19.35 -11.50
C ASP A 1021 19.40 -20.03 -12.89
N GLU A 1022 20.28 -21.00 -13.17
CA GLU A 1022 20.24 -21.81 -14.40
C GLU A 1022 18.90 -22.54 -14.58
N MET A 1023 18.32 -23.05 -13.48
CA MET A 1023 17.03 -23.74 -13.48
C MET A 1023 15.83 -22.77 -13.38
N GLY A 1024 16.05 -21.46 -13.26
CA GLY A 1024 15.00 -20.43 -13.14
C GLY A 1024 14.19 -20.50 -11.84
N LEU A 1025 14.85 -20.74 -10.70
CA LEU A 1025 14.23 -21.00 -9.40
C LEU A 1025 14.48 -19.89 -8.36
N GLU A 1026 13.41 -19.39 -7.72
CA GLU A 1026 13.50 -18.52 -6.54
C GLU A 1026 13.47 -19.29 -5.21
N VAL A 1027 14.12 -18.74 -4.17
CA VAL A 1027 14.14 -19.31 -2.81
C VAL A 1027 12.89 -18.92 -2.03
N LEU A 1028 12.07 -19.91 -1.64
CA LEU A 1028 10.84 -19.72 -0.86
C LEU A 1028 11.01 -19.89 0.64
N GLY A 1029 12.00 -20.66 1.09
CA GLY A 1029 12.20 -21.05 2.48
C GLY A 1029 13.51 -21.78 2.68
N ALA A 1030 14.03 -21.77 3.91
CA ALA A 1030 15.24 -22.50 4.26
C ALA A 1030 15.20 -22.95 5.73
N ASN A 1031 15.98 -23.98 6.06
CA ASN A 1031 16.26 -24.43 7.42
C ASN A 1031 17.69 -25.00 7.44
N PHE A 1032 18.36 -25.05 8.59
CA PHE A 1032 19.70 -25.61 8.68
C PHE A 1032 19.95 -26.25 10.04
N MET A 1033 20.85 -27.22 10.06
CA MET A 1033 21.42 -27.81 11.27
C MET A 1033 22.95 -27.79 11.18
N TYR A 1034 23.61 -28.08 12.29
CA TYR A 1034 25.00 -28.50 12.31
C TYR A 1034 25.07 -30.03 12.46
N ALA A 1035 26.08 -30.67 11.90
CA ALA A 1035 26.50 -32.00 12.33
C ALA A 1035 27.97 -32.00 12.73
N GLN A 1036 28.36 -32.95 13.57
CA GLN A 1036 29.73 -33.12 14.07
C GLN A 1036 30.07 -34.61 14.08
N ASN A 1037 31.29 -34.96 13.67
CA ASN A 1037 31.76 -36.34 13.73
C ASN A 1037 32.07 -36.74 15.18
N ALA A 1038 31.80 -37.98 15.57
CA ALA A 1038 32.01 -38.47 16.94
C ALA A 1038 33.49 -38.55 17.36
N GLU A 1039 34.43 -38.52 16.40
CA GLU A 1039 35.89 -38.54 16.64
C GLU A 1039 36.54 -37.13 16.75
N GLN A 1040 35.75 -36.07 16.97
CA GLN A 1040 36.19 -34.67 17.03
C GLN A 1040 36.23 -34.08 18.44
#